data_AF-A0A521NLN5-F1
#
_entry.id   AF-A0A521NLN5-F1
#
_cell.length_a   1.000
_cell.length_b   1.000
_cell.length_c   1.000
_cell.angle_alpha   90.00
_cell.angle_beta   90.00
_cell.angle_gamma   90.00
#
_symmetry.space_group_name_H-M   'P 1'
#
loop_
_entity.id
_entity.type
_entity.pdbx_description
1 polymer ?
#
loop_
_entity_poly.entity_id
_entity_poly.type
_entity_poly.pdbx_seq_one_letter_code
_entity_poly.pdbx_strand_id
1 'polypeptide(L)'
;MALFKPSRARRALISGICGFAMLASLPASPAYAWKPKTHIYLAEEVLRDALDNGKVTIYQTDYHTGRIVGVLGEYPVDPAILAALRAAPRQFRAGVLGPDAYPDILTGQQVIHPEAAHALDNDNGAAGSNAWLSHLWRRGFVESDSPQVRAFTIGYLTHAAGDVFAHTFVNHFAGGEFALTPDPTNAVKHLVLEGYIGKRTPSTVSAVSSTVTTGGPLNERKREDLGLEPEVNRSRSTYYGTISQDQTSIEGVEGFIYEELTYARPGSVLERSLMKGEGTTRSIPFVFSTLRNGLQAEVEAYDRERMSRRGPARVAYAALHGPVAEYKRAWIKDIDDGLAAFPAVSHEIARAIVYNEGGSDMARAKAVMDQYVVDHLASMAGTPDGVVATAAFISGVIDAILPPPAREALRAMMQAPMDLLIKGVSGRTADEWADYIKNPEAHFDEVMTRPGGGHGGESDHPIDLATFNRDYLKIEDPGYQNASLTWKIEDLPPAFNTVQLTKLMLLGDAGLEQIKNELAAKGAVMGENPGQFRNLLLGWIRSLDAGNQWQGGGGPQPALAAQGGSAWRLLFLNQVGERPWIAGPDSAEDAATSPPSVPAQDLAPFAGDWVTTYGRVTLAVDQDGALRGRLMVRDSDGGEREGERLELRDGGQAGVLTGASLYAGHRSDVALTFDAERRTFAGTSQAEGATSKSNWTGQRAATPAPQPEPAPPPAPTPAPTPAPETTPQPGSPARPVAQAGVFHELEDFDVRFDRAVAARNGSVHVFLTVRNTTASNRSIGAGVFKAVMTDIDGVGVSESQIWRATSEAPESFDATPVVGPGEEFGFRFVMSPASRVSPLSTVAIRESDARSIAFDVSGVTVGQVAPPAAGAGSGGFKALSELDVRIDGVVRGRDGRMEVFLTLRNPGDRIRTTSKGWIKISAQGPDGARITTRSALYPVRGPRSAELPLLVYIEPGREARLRYLFEASVSGPLTISDGSIEQVFTAGH
;
A
#
# COMPACT_ATOMS: atom_id res chain seq x y z
N MET A 1 1.07 -39.20 35.34
CA MET A 1 1.44 -38.74 36.69
C MET A 1 2.35 -37.53 36.53
N ALA A 2 2.07 -36.47 37.28
CA ALA A 2 2.56 -35.10 37.11
C ALA A 2 4.06 -34.96 36.83
N LEU A 3 4.44 -34.02 35.95
CA LEU A 3 5.60 -33.13 36.13
C LEU A 3 5.68 -32.06 35.03
N PHE A 4 5.87 -30.81 35.49
CA PHE A 4 6.19 -29.57 34.78
C PHE A 4 5.17 -28.93 33.83
N LYS A 5 4.03 -28.49 34.39
CA LYS A 5 3.38 -27.26 33.89
C LYS A 5 4.26 -26.06 34.28
N PRO A 6 4.63 -25.14 33.36
CA PRO A 6 5.31 -23.90 33.73
C PRO A 6 4.44 -23.09 34.72
N SER A 7 5.08 -22.50 35.73
CA SER A 7 4.42 -21.81 36.84
C SER A 7 3.52 -20.67 36.34
N ARG A 8 2.38 -20.45 37.02
CA ARG A 8 1.41 -19.36 36.71
C ARG A 8 2.09 -17.99 36.56
N ALA A 9 3.18 -17.73 37.29
CA ALA A 9 3.93 -16.48 37.23
C ALA A 9 4.70 -16.27 35.91
N ARG A 10 5.25 -17.31 35.28
CA ARG A 10 5.91 -17.20 33.97
C ARG A 10 4.92 -17.05 32.81
N ARG A 11 3.73 -17.66 32.92
CA ARG A 11 2.64 -17.48 31.94
C ARG A 11 2.07 -16.05 31.99
N ALA A 12 1.90 -15.50 33.20
CA ALA A 12 1.39 -14.14 33.38
C ALA A 12 2.36 -13.05 32.87
N LEU A 13 3.68 -13.26 33.01
CA LEU A 13 4.69 -12.29 32.56
C LEU A 13 4.83 -12.21 31.03
N ILE A 14 4.75 -13.36 30.34
CA ILE A 14 4.81 -13.44 28.87
C ILE A 14 3.49 -12.94 28.25
N SER A 15 2.35 -13.30 28.85
CA SER A 15 1.01 -12.89 28.41
C SER A 15 0.80 -11.37 28.52
N GLY A 16 1.20 -10.76 29.64
CA GLY A 16 1.01 -9.33 29.89
C GLY A 16 1.72 -8.40 28.90
N ILE A 17 2.92 -8.80 28.43
CA ILE A 17 3.75 -8.03 27.48
C ILE A 17 3.32 -8.29 26.03
N CYS A 18 2.97 -9.54 25.67
CA CYS A 18 2.70 -9.91 24.28
C CYS A 18 1.28 -9.57 23.80
N GLY A 19 0.24 -9.65 24.64
CA GLY A 19 -1.12 -9.31 24.18
C GLY A 19 -1.43 -7.81 24.20
N PHE A 20 -0.74 -7.01 25.04
CA PHE A 20 -0.65 -5.54 24.81
C PHE A 20 0.10 -5.27 23.50
N ALA A 21 1.12 -6.09 23.19
CA ALA A 21 1.88 -5.97 21.96
C ALA A 21 1.09 -6.24 20.69
N MET A 22 0.27 -7.27 20.66
CA MET A 22 -0.54 -7.54 19.49
C MET A 22 -1.65 -6.52 19.25
N LEU A 23 -2.35 -6.06 20.29
CA LEU A 23 -3.42 -5.06 20.15
C LEU A 23 -2.96 -3.66 19.85
N ALA A 24 -1.71 -3.32 20.20
CA ALA A 24 -1.17 -2.02 19.87
C ALA A 24 -0.25 -2.08 18.63
N SER A 25 0.12 -3.28 18.14
CA SER A 25 0.75 -3.50 16.81
C SER A 25 -0.20 -3.30 15.63
N LEU A 26 -1.40 -2.80 15.92
CA LEU A 26 -2.14 -1.97 14.99
C LEU A 26 -1.15 -0.95 14.38
N PRO A 27 -0.99 -0.83 13.04
CA PRO A 27 -0.62 0.45 12.49
C PRO A 27 -1.62 1.46 13.08
N ALA A 28 -1.26 2.73 13.11
CA ALA A 28 -2.14 3.77 13.61
C ALA A 28 -3.59 3.58 13.09
N SER A 29 -4.51 3.85 14.01
CA SER A 29 -5.83 3.23 14.06
C SER A 29 -6.55 3.22 12.71
N PRO A 30 -7.32 2.15 12.41
CA PRO A 30 -8.11 2.06 11.18
C PRO A 30 -8.92 3.34 10.99
N ALA A 31 -8.85 3.94 9.81
CA ALA A 31 -9.95 4.80 9.38
C ALA A 31 -11.12 3.88 9.06
N TYR A 32 -12.22 4.12 9.76
CA TYR A 32 -13.48 3.46 9.53
C TYR A 32 -14.32 4.47 8.77
N ALA A 33 -14.46 4.36 7.45
CA ALA A 33 -15.28 5.30 6.65
C ALA A 33 -16.55 5.72 7.40
N TRP A 34 -17.30 4.70 7.82
CA TRP A 34 -18.24 4.79 8.92
C TRP A 34 -17.72 4.04 10.12
N LYS A 35 -17.82 4.67 11.31
CA LYS A 35 -17.66 3.91 12.55
C LYS A 35 -18.65 2.74 12.54
N PRO A 36 -18.29 1.59 13.11
CA PRO A 36 -19.12 0.38 13.13
C PRO A 36 -20.53 0.60 13.69
N LYS A 37 -20.67 1.50 14.67
CA LYS A 37 -21.98 1.92 15.17
C LYS A 37 -22.85 2.55 14.07
N THR A 38 -22.26 3.39 13.23
CA THR A 38 -22.92 4.02 12.08
C THR A 38 -23.28 2.99 11.02
N HIS A 39 -22.35 2.07 10.68
CA HIS A 39 -22.65 0.94 9.79
C HIS A 39 -23.84 0.11 10.28
N ILE A 40 -23.84 -0.28 11.56
CA ILE A 40 -24.94 -1.05 12.17
C ILE A 40 -26.24 -0.25 12.19
N TYR A 41 -26.22 1.03 12.55
CA TYR A 41 -27.41 1.87 12.52
C TYR A 41 -28.04 1.92 11.13
N LEU A 42 -27.26 2.20 10.09
CA LEU A 42 -27.76 2.27 8.71
C LEU A 42 -28.24 0.90 8.21
N ALA A 43 -27.51 -0.17 8.55
CA ALA A 43 -27.89 -1.54 8.20
C ALA A 43 -29.20 -1.98 8.87
N GLU A 44 -29.45 -1.57 10.11
CA GLU A 44 -30.72 -1.88 10.80
C GLU A 44 -31.91 -1.15 10.20
N GLU A 45 -31.73 0.06 9.67
CA GLU A 45 -32.80 0.76 8.94
C GLU A 45 -33.15 0.04 7.64
N VAL A 46 -32.14 -0.48 6.92
CA VAL A 46 -32.36 -1.32 5.73
C VAL A 46 -33.02 -2.63 6.10
N LEU A 47 -32.54 -3.29 7.16
CA LEU A 47 -33.09 -4.55 7.65
C LEU A 47 -34.56 -4.38 8.06
N ARG A 48 -34.90 -3.30 8.76
CA ARG A 48 -36.28 -3.01 9.18
C ARG A 48 -37.21 -2.87 7.98
N ASP A 49 -36.81 -2.12 6.96
CA ASP A 49 -37.59 -1.95 5.72
C ASP A 49 -37.78 -3.30 5.01
N ALA A 50 -36.68 -4.02 4.77
CA ALA A 50 -36.71 -5.33 4.11
C ALA A 50 -37.59 -6.36 4.84
N LEU A 51 -37.55 -6.39 6.17
CA LEU A 51 -38.29 -7.37 6.98
C LEU A 51 -39.76 -7.03 7.18
N ASP A 52 -40.16 -5.75 7.04
CA ASP A 52 -41.54 -5.30 7.28
C ASP A 52 -42.53 -6.03 6.36
N ASN A 53 -42.35 -5.92 5.04
CA ASN A 53 -43.25 -6.52 4.05
C ASN A 53 -42.52 -7.38 3.00
N GLY A 54 -41.22 -7.61 3.17
CA GLY A 54 -40.40 -8.32 2.17
C GLY A 54 -40.02 -7.44 0.96
N LYS A 55 -40.19 -6.13 1.06
CA LYS A 55 -39.80 -5.15 0.04
C LYS A 55 -38.89 -4.09 0.67
N VAL A 56 -38.25 -3.30 -0.17
CA VAL A 56 -37.52 -2.10 0.23
C VAL A 56 -38.09 -0.88 -0.48
N THR A 57 -38.19 0.21 0.26
CA THR A 57 -38.63 1.52 -0.24
C THR A 57 -37.44 2.26 -0.83
N ILE A 58 -37.48 2.51 -2.13
CA ILE A 58 -36.48 3.32 -2.84
C ILE A 58 -37.04 4.71 -3.10
N TYR A 59 -36.22 5.72 -2.86
CA TYR A 59 -36.57 7.12 -3.04
C TYR A 59 -36.05 7.69 -4.35
N GLN A 60 -36.80 8.64 -4.91
CA GLN A 60 -36.34 9.51 -5.98
C GLN A 60 -35.69 10.75 -5.35
N THR A 61 -34.56 11.16 -5.90
CA THR A 61 -33.84 12.38 -5.53
C THR A 61 -33.85 13.40 -6.66
N ASP A 62 -33.63 14.66 -6.28
CA ASP A 62 -33.12 15.70 -7.15
C ASP A 62 -31.66 15.93 -6.76
N TYR A 63 -30.78 15.40 -7.60
CA TYR A 63 -29.35 15.45 -7.39
C TYR A 63 -28.78 16.87 -7.36
N HIS A 64 -29.34 17.81 -8.12
CA HIS A 64 -28.79 19.18 -8.18
C HIS A 64 -29.16 19.99 -6.94
N THR A 65 -30.39 19.81 -6.44
CA THR A 65 -30.85 20.51 -5.24
C THR A 65 -30.49 19.77 -3.94
N GLY A 66 -30.02 18.52 -4.05
CA GLY A 66 -29.68 17.69 -2.89
C GLY A 66 -30.92 17.33 -2.07
N ARG A 67 -32.08 17.15 -2.71
CA ARG A 67 -33.35 16.89 -2.03
C ARG A 67 -33.94 15.54 -2.39
N ILE A 68 -34.59 14.92 -1.42
CA ILE A 68 -35.48 13.77 -1.65
C ILE A 68 -36.79 14.32 -2.23
N VAL A 69 -37.16 13.86 -3.42
CA VAL A 69 -38.38 14.28 -4.12
C VAL A 69 -39.60 13.52 -3.62
N GLY A 70 -39.43 12.22 -3.36
CA GLY A 70 -40.50 11.35 -2.90
C GLY A 70 -40.13 9.87 -3.03
N VAL A 71 -41.10 8.99 -2.78
CA VAL A 71 -40.92 7.55 -2.99
C VAL A 71 -40.93 7.27 -4.49
N LEU A 72 -39.87 6.62 -4.99
CA LEU A 72 -39.84 6.10 -6.35
C LEU A 72 -40.70 4.85 -6.46
N GLY A 73 -40.60 3.95 -5.47
CA GLY A 73 -41.43 2.74 -5.38
C GLY A 73 -41.01 1.81 -4.25
N GLU A 74 -41.80 0.75 -4.06
CA GLU A 74 -41.45 -0.37 -3.18
C GLU A 74 -41.12 -1.61 -4.02
N TYR A 75 -39.93 -2.15 -3.83
CA TYR A 75 -39.37 -3.20 -4.68
C TYR A 75 -39.13 -4.47 -3.88
N PRO A 76 -39.50 -5.66 -4.41
CA PRO A 76 -39.32 -6.92 -3.71
C PRO A 76 -37.84 -7.23 -3.45
N VAL A 77 -37.53 -7.61 -2.21
CA VAL A 77 -36.23 -8.16 -1.82
C VAL A 77 -36.08 -9.56 -2.42
N ASP A 78 -34.87 -9.93 -2.81
CA ASP A 78 -34.55 -11.29 -3.24
C ASP A 78 -35.04 -12.31 -2.19
N PRO A 79 -35.85 -13.33 -2.56
CA PRO A 79 -36.41 -14.26 -1.60
C PRO A 79 -35.36 -15.01 -0.75
N ALA A 80 -34.18 -15.31 -1.31
CA ALA A 80 -33.11 -15.99 -0.58
C ALA A 80 -32.40 -15.03 0.38
N ILE A 81 -32.19 -13.77 -0.01
CA ILE A 81 -31.72 -12.70 0.88
C ILE A 81 -32.70 -12.52 2.05
N LEU A 82 -33.99 -12.34 1.74
CA LEU A 82 -35.02 -12.12 2.75
C LEU A 82 -35.12 -13.29 3.74
N ALA A 83 -35.03 -14.53 3.24
CA ALA A 83 -35.02 -15.71 4.09
C ALA A 83 -33.81 -15.74 5.04
N ALA A 84 -32.60 -15.42 4.55
CA ALA A 84 -31.39 -15.36 5.35
C ALA A 84 -31.47 -14.26 6.43
N LEU A 85 -31.91 -13.06 6.07
CA LEU A 85 -32.05 -11.93 6.99
C LEU A 85 -33.06 -12.21 8.11
N ARG A 86 -34.16 -12.91 7.81
CA ARG A 86 -35.15 -13.36 8.81
C ARG A 86 -34.57 -14.41 9.77
N ALA A 87 -33.81 -15.35 9.24
CA ALA A 87 -33.30 -16.48 10.00
C ALA A 87 -32.08 -16.13 10.88
N ALA A 88 -31.23 -15.22 10.42
CA ALA A 88 -29.92 -14.98 11.02
C ALA A 88 -29.55 -13.47 11.14
N PRO A 89 -30.39 -12.64 11.79
CA PRO A 89 -30.12 -11.19 11.93
C PRO A 89 -28.86 -10.90 12.77
N ARG A 90 -28.47 -11.79 13.69
CA ARG A 90 -27.25 -11.61 14.50
C ARG A 90 -25.97 -11.77 13.66
N GLN A 91 -26.01 -12.69 12.70
CA GLN A 91 -24.92 -12.96 11.76
C GLN A 91 -24.87 -11.89 10.68
N PHE A 92 -26.02 -11.36 10.25
CA PHE A 92 -26.06 -10.14 9.42
C PHE A 92 -25.33 -8.98 10.09
N ARG A 93 -25.64 -8.68 11.35
CA ARG A 93 -24.93 -7.65 12.14
C ARG A 93 -23.44 -7.93 12.26
N ALA A 94 -23.06 -9.19 12.50
CA ALA A 94 -21.65 -9.57 12.49
C ALA A 94 -21.02 -9.24 11.14
N GLY A 95 -21.66 -9.63 10.03
CA GLY A 95 -21.24 -9.29 8.68
C GLY A 95 -21.07 -7.79 8.45
N VAL A 96 -21.98 -6.95 8.95
CA VAL A 96 -21.92 -5.48 8.83
C VAL A 96 -20.67 -4.87 9.47
N LEU A 97 -20.05 -5.54 10.44
CA LEU A 97 -18.74 -5.13 10.96
C LEU A 97 -17.62 -5.31 9.92
N GLY A 98 -17.82 -6.17 8.90
CA GLY A 98 -17.06 -6.15 7.66
C GLY A 98 -15.55 -6.42 7.80
N PRO A 99 -14.72 -5.93 6.85
CA PRO A 99 -13.27 -5.96 6.92
C PRO A 99 -12.69 -5.28 8.16
N ASP A 100 -13.43 -4.34 8.73
CA ASP A 100 -13.11 -3.70 10.01
C ASP A 100 -13.17 -4.63 11.23
N ALA A 101 -13.65 -5.87 11.05
CA ALA A 101 -13.62 -6.91 12.07
C ALA A 101 -13.11 -8.27 11.59
N TYR A 102 -13.19 -8.60 10.29
CA TYR A 102 -12.83 -9.94 9.79
C TYR A 102 -11.97 -9.92 8.52
N PRO A 103 -10.93 -10.78 8.43
CA PRO A 103 -10.53 -11.78 9.43
C PRO A 103 -9.93 -11.15 10.69
N ASP A 104 -9.44 -9.92 10.56
CA ASP A 104 -9.01 -9.05 11.64
C ASP A 104 -8.83 -7.62 11.11
N ILE A 105 -8.76 -6.68 12.04
CA ILE A 105 -8.61 -5.24 11.77
C ILE A 105 -7.40 -4.93 10.88
N LEU A 106 -6.25 -5.59 11.08
CA LEU A 106 -5.03 -5.33 10.32
C LEU A 106 -5.19 -5.76 8.87
N THR A 107 -5.66 -7.00 8.69
CA THR A 107 -5.85 -7.58 7.36
C THR A 107 -6.90 -6.81 6.59
N GLY A 108 -8.00 -6.41 7.24
CA GLY A 108 -9.01 -5.54 6.64
C GLY A 108 -8.40 -4.28 6.04
N GLN A 109 -7.67 -3.53 6.86
CA GLN A 109 -7.15 -2.22 6.51
C GLN A 109 -5.95 -2.24 5.56
N GLN A 110 -5.13 -3.30 5.59
CA GLN A 110 -3.90 -3.37 4.76
C GLN A 110 -4.06 -4.20 3.49
N VAL A 111 -5.11 -5.03 3.38
CA VAL A 111 -5.25 -6.01 2.31
C VAL A 111 -6.63 -5.97 1.65
N ILE A 112 -7.70 -5.71 2.40
CA ILE A 112 -9.08 -5.74 1.88
C ILE A 112 -9.53 -4.35 1.43
N HIS A 113 -9.22 -3.31 2.20
CA HIS A 113 -9.58 -1.93 1.86
C HIS A 113 -8.78 -1.38 0.67
N PRO A 114 -7.44 -1.56 0.58
CA PRO A 114 -6.68 -1.01 -0.54
C PRO A 114 -6.85 -1.83 -1.83
N GLU A 115 -6.42 -1.28 -2.97
CA GLU A 115 -6.37 -1.98 -4.27
C GLU A 115 -5.19 -2.96 -4.35
N ALA A 116 -5.07 -3.88 -3.39
CA ALA A 116 -3.94 -4.80 -3.25
C ALA A 116 -4.16 -6.16 -3.92
N ALA A 117 -5.39 -6.70 -3.84
CA ALA A 117 -5.72 -8.03 -4.35
C ALA A 117 -5.75 -8.08 -5.88
N HIS A 118 -5.35 -9.22 -6.45
CA HIS A 118 -5.48 -9.46 -7.89
C HIS A 118 -6.92 -9.78 -8.28
N ALA A 119 -7.29 -9.46 -9.53
CA ALA A 119 -8.57 -9.87 -10.09
C ALA A 119 -8.74 -11.41 -10.03
N LEU A 120 -9.97 -11.86 -9.85
CA LEU A 120 -10.30 -13.28 -9.82
C LEU A 120 -10.31 -13.86 -11.24
N ASP A 121 -9.87 -15.11 -11.39
CA ASP A 121 -9.95 -15.83 -12.67
C ASP A 121 -11.40 -15.83 -13.19
N ASN A 122 -11.58 -15.38 -14.44
CA ASN A 122 -12.88 -15.25 -15.13
C ASN A 122 -13.86 -14.23 -14.52
N ASP A 123 -13.40 -13.31 -13.68
CA ASP A 123 -14.18 -12.13 -13.28
C ASP A 123 -13.76 -10.93 -14.13
N ASN A 124 -14.71 -10.36 -14.89
CA ASN A 124 -14.49 -9.15 -15.67
C ASN A 124 -14.60 -7.86 -14.82
N GLY A 125 -14.88 -8.01 -13.52
CA GLY A 125 -14.96 -6.92 -12.56
C GLY A 125 -13.61 -6.38 -12.09
N ALA A 126 -13.66 -5.33 -11.27
CA ALA A 126 -12.49 -4.71 -10.63
C ALA A 126 -11.65 -5.69 -9.79
N ALA A 127 -10.35 -5.41 -9.65
CA ALA A 127 -9.45 -6.07 -8.70
C ALA A 127 -9.65 -5.50 -7.28
N GLY A 128 -8.70 -5.72 -6.36
CA GLY A 128 -8.73 -5.12 -5.02
C GLY A 128 -9.94 -5.56 -4.19
N SER A 129 -10.65 -4.62 -3.58
CA SER A 129 -11.79 -4.92 -2.70
C SER A 129 -12.91 -5.70 -3.42
N ASN A 130 -13.15 -5.44 -4.71
CA ASN A 130 -14.16 -6.20 -5.47
C ASN A 130 -13.82 -7.69 -5.55
N ALA A 131 -12.55 -8.06 -5.64
CA ALA A 131 -12.15 -9.47 -5.67
C ALA A 131 -12.56 -10.17 -4.37
N TRP A 132 -12.37 -9.51 -3.22
CA TRP A 132 -12.83 -10.02 -1.92
C TRP A 132 -14.35 -10.13 -1.85
N LEU A 133 -15.07 -9.06 -2.21
CA LEU A 133 -16.54 -9.03 -2.16
C LEU A 133 -17.17 -10.06 -3.09
N SER A 134 -16.62 -10.22 -4.29
CA SER A 134 -17.08 -11.20 -5.28
C SER A 134 -16.79 -12.64 -4.83
N HIS A 135 -15.63 -12.87 -4.20
CA HIS A 135 -15.31 -14.17 -3.59
C HIS A 135 -16.30 -14.52 -2.47
N LEU A 136 -16.51 -13.60 -1.52
CA LEU A 136 -17.46 -13.82 -0.42
C LEU A 136 -18.88 -14.01 -0.92
N TRP A 137 -19.33 -13.22 -1.90
CA TRP A 137 -20.66 -13.40 -2.51
C TRP A 137 -20.80 -14.78 -3.15
N ARG A 138 -19.80 -15.22 -3.92
CA ARG A 138 -19.80 -16.56 -4.52
C ARG A 138 -19.90 -17.65 -3.46
N ARG A 139 -18.97 -17.66 -2.51
CA ARG A 139 -18.83 -18.75 -1.54
C ARG A 139 -19.93 -18.73 -0.48
N GLY A 140 -20.28 -17.54 -0.01
CA GLY A 140 -21.17 -17.35 1.14
C GLY A 140 -22.63 -17.13 0.77
N PHE A 141 -22.93 -16.57 -0.42
CA PHE A 141 -24.30 -16.37 -0.87
C PHE A 141 -24.74 -17.37 -1.93
N VAL A 142 -23.96 -17.54 -3.01
CA VAL A 142 -24.34 -18.38 -4.16
C VAL A 142 -24.19 -19.87 -3.84
N GLU A 143 -23.07 -20.28 -3.25
CA GLU A 143 -22.74 -21.71 -3.08
C GLU A 143 -23.13 -22.28 -1.71
N SER A 144 -23.32 -21.42 -0.70
CA SER A 144 -23.71 -21.85 0.64
C SER A 144 -25.23 -21.92 0.78
N ASP A 145 -25.74 -22.96 1.44
CA ASP A 145 -27.15 -23.09 1.84
C ASP A 145 -27.40 -22.66 3.30
N SER A 146 -26.36 -22.27 4.04
CA SER A 146 -26.49 -21.84 5.44
C SER A 146 -27.07 -20.42 5.50
N PRO A 147 -28.25 -20.19 6.12
CA PRO A 147 -28.81 -18.85 6.24
C PRO A 147 -27.92 -17.93 7.08
N GLN A 148 -27.18 -18.47 8.05
CA GLN A 148 -26.19 -17.74 8.84
C GLN A 148 -25.06 -17.19 7.97
N VAL A 149 -24.48 -18.03 7.11
CA VAL A 149 -23.40 -17.63 6.20
C VAL A 149 -23.90 -16.65 5.14
N ARG A 150 -25.10 -16.87 4.58
CA ARG A 150 -25.73 -15.93 3.64
C ARG A 150 -25.94 -14.57 4.31
N ALA A 151 -26.53 -14.53 5.51
CA ALA A 151 -26.78 -13.31 6.25
C ALA A 151 -25.49 -12.55 6.57
N PHE A 152 -24.45 -13.24 7.03
CA PHE A 152 -23.13 -12.66 7.25
C PHE A 152 -22.56 -12.05 5.96
N THR A 153 -22.63 -12.78 4.85
CA THR A 153 -22.13 -12.30 3.55
C THR A 153 -22.87 -11.04 3.09
N ILE A 154 -24.20 -11.02 3.21
CA ILE A 154 -25.00 -9.84 2.89
C ILE A 154 -24.58 -8.65 3.77
N GLY A 155 -24.38 -8.88 5.08
CA GLY A 155 -23.88 -7.85 5.99
C GLY A 155 -22.50 -7.32 5.60
N TYR A 156 -21.59 -8.21 5.18
CA TYR A 156 -20.24 -7.83 4.75
C TYR A 156 -20.26 -6.93 3.52
N LEU A 157 -21.18 -7.16 2.58
CA LEU A 157 -21.37 -6.25 1.44
C LEU A 157 -22.10 -4.95 1.85
N THR A 158 -23.01 -4.98 2.83
CA THR A 158 -23.63 -3.77 3.39
C THR A 158 -22.57 -2.82 3.96
N HIS A 159 -21.53 -3.35 4.60
CA HIS A 159 -20.37 -2.57 5.03
C HIS A 159 -19.71 -1.85 3.87
N ALA A 160 -19.36 -2.58 2.80
CA ALA A 160 -18.74 -2.01 1.62
C ALA A 160 -19.60 -0.92 0.94
N ALA A 161 -20.93 -1.10 0.95
CA ALA A 161 -21.86 -0.06 0.45
C ALA A 161 -21.79 1.24 1.27
N GLY A 162 -21.54 1.14 2.59
CA GLY A 162 -21.31 2.29 3.45
C GLY A 162 -20.00 2.99 3.15
N ASP A 163 -18.92 2.23 3.02
CA ASP A 163 -17.58 2.77 2.84
C ASP A 163 -17.41 3.55 1.54
N VAL A 164 -18.03 3.10 0.44
CA VAL A 164 -18.01 3.80 -0.85
C VAL A 164 -18.43 5.27 -0.73
N PHE A 165 -19.52 5.55 -0.01
CA PHE A 165 -20.03 6.91 0.16
C PHE A 165 -19.32 7.66 1.26
N ALA A 166 -19.02 6.97 2.36
CA ALA A 166 -18.37 7.55 3.50
C ALA A 166 -16.96 8.03 3.17
N HIS A 167 -16.13 7.22 2.49
CA HIS A 167 -14.78 7.65 2.11
C HIS A 167 -14.80 8.78 1.08
N THR A 168 -15.78 8.85 0.17
CA THR A 168 -15.92 10.05 -0.67
C THR A 168 -16.13 11.31 0.16
N PHE A 169 -16.94 11.23 1.22
CA PHE A 169 -17.22 12.35 2.11
C PHE A 169 -16.04 12.68 3.05
N VAL A 170 -15.43 11.67 3.67
CA VAL A 170 -14.34 11.83 4.63
C VAL A 170 -13.06 12.28 3.93
N ASN A 171 -12.70 11.67 2.78
CA ASN A 171 -11.50 12.02 2.02
C ASN A 171 -11.51 13.49 1.60
N HIS A 172 -12.69 14.08 1.34
CA HIS A 172 -12.81 15.52 1.05
C HIS A 172 -12.20 16.39 2.17
N PHE A 173 -12.51 16.09 3.43
CA PHE A 173 -12.02 16.86 4.57
C PHE A 173 -10.62 16.43 5.01
N ALA A 174 -10.32 15.13 4.94
CA ALA A 174 -9.04 14.57 5.36
C ALA A 174 -7.90 14.84 4.37
N GLY A 175 -8.23 15.05 3.09
CA GLY A 175 -7.29 15.33 2.02
C GLY A 175 -6.91 14.13 1.16
N GLY A 176 -7.81 13.16 0.99
CA GLY A 176 -7.57 11.94 0.20
C GLY A 176 -7.68 10.68 1.05
N GLU A 177 -7.37 9.54 0.43
CA GLU A 177 -7.44 8.21 1.07
C GLU A 177 -6.57 8.12 2.33
N PHE A 178 -6.97 7.24 3.25
CA PHE A 178 -6.30 7.08 4.53
C PHE A 178 -4.80 6.79 4.35
N ALA A 179 -3.97 7.68 4.91
CA ALA A 179 -2.52 7.57 4.83
C ALA A 179 -1.84 7.92 6.16
N LEU A 180 -0.97 7.01 6.60
CA LEU A 180 -0.11 7.21 7.78
C LEU A 180 1.23 7.88 7.43
N THR A 181 1.62 7.79 6.17
CA THR A 181 2.90 8.28 5.66
C THR A 181 2.70 8.95 4.31
N PRO A 182 3.50 9.98 3.97
CA PRO A 182 4.57 10.58 4.77
C PRO A 182 4.08 11.52 5.87
N ASP A 183 2.80 11.92 5.85
CA ASP A 183 2.17 12.84 6.81
C ASP A 183 1.03 12.14 7.56
N PRO A 184 1.14 11.91 8.88
CA PRO A 184 0.08 11.27 9.67
C PRO A 184 -1.13 12.17 9.90
N THR A 185 -1.11 13.44 9.47
CA THR A 185 -2.24 14.37 9.60
C THR A 185 -3.49 13.86 8.91
N ASN A 186 -3.36 13.21 7.74
CA ASN A 186 -4.49 12.59 7.02
C ASN A 186 -5.23 11.58 7.92
N ALA A 187 -4.48 10.62 8.48
CA ALA A 187 -5.04 9.60 9.35
C ALA A 187 -5.70 10.16 10.62
N VAL A 188 -5.09 11.18 11.26
CA VAL A 188 -5.70 11.81 12.44
C VAL A 188 -7.01 12.51 12.07
N LYS A 189 -7.09 13.16 10.89
CA LYS A 189 -8.32 13.78 10.39
C LYS A 189 -9.43 12.75 10.16
N HIS A 190 -9.11 11.61 9.52
CA HIS A 190 -10.06 10.50 9.38
C HIS A 190 -10.64 10.08 10.73
N LEU A 191 -9.79 9.74 11.70
CA LEU A 191 -10.24 9.25 13.00
C LEU A 191 -11.13 10.23 13.75
N VAL A 192 -10.77 11.51 13.74
CA VAL A 192 -11.50 12.56 14.44
C VAL A 192 -12.84 12.83 13.77
N LEU A 193 -12.86 12.93 12.43
CA LEU A 193 -14.08 13.19 11.68
C LEU A 193 -15.07 12.02 11.79
N GLU A 194 -14.62 10.80 11.48
CA GLU A 194 -15.42 9.58 11.56
C GLU A 194 -15.89 9.32 13.00
N GLY A 195 -14.99 9.52 13.98
CA GLY A 195 -15.30 9.39 15.40
C GLY A 195 -16.39 10.36 15.85
N TYR A 196 -16.35 11.60 15.38
CA TYR A 196 -17.36 12.60 15.72
C TYR A 196 -18.73 12.28 15.08
N ILE A 197 -18.75 11.87 13.80
CA ILE A 197 -19.98 11.42 13.14
C ILE A 197 -20.57 10.21 13.88
N GLY A 198 -19.72 9.28 14.34
CA GLY A 198 -20.08 8.14 15.17
C GLY A 198 -20.73 8.56 16.51
N LYS A 199 -20.18 9.57 17.20
CA LYS A 199 -20.79 10.12 18.43
C LYS A 199 -22.17 10.73 18.18
N ARG A 200 -22.35 11.39 17.03
CA ARG A 200 -23.63 12.00 16.60
C ARG A 200 -24.58 11.01 15.91
N THR A 201 -24.19 9.74 15.76
CA THR A 201 -25.06 8.70 15.20
C THR A 201 -26.20 8.37 16.17
N PRO A 202 -27.46 8.32 15.71
CA PRO A 202 -28.60 7.87 16.51
C PRO A 202 -28.36 6.53 17.20
N SER A 203 -29.03 6.31 18.33
CA SER A 203 -29.02 4.99 18.98
C SER A 203 -29.71 3.96 18.10
N THR A 204 -29.09 2.79 17.94
CA THR A 204 -29.66 1.70 17.16
C THR A 204 -30.80 1.04 17.95
N VAL A 205 -32.02 1.07 17.43
CA VAL A 205 -33.19 0.43 18.05
C VAL A 205 -33.79 -0.64 17.13
N SER A 206 -34.02 -1.85 17.68
CA SER A 206 -34.82 -2.88 17.04
C SER A 206 -36.27 -2.73 17.44
N ALA A 207 -37.18 -2.77 16.47
CA ALA A 207 -38.56 -3.13 16.74
C ALA A 207 -38.68 -4.65 16.68
N VAL A 208 -39.00 -5.31 17.80
CA VAL A 208 -39.56 -6.67 17.75
C VAL A 208 -41.07 -6.50 17.63
N SER A 209 -41.62 -6.65 16.42
CA SER A 209 -43.07 -6.82 16.25
C SER A 209 -43.37 -7.90 15.22
N SER A 210 -44.19 -8.88 15.59
CA SER A 210 -44.79 -9.81 14.64
C SER A 210 -45.95 -9.17 13.87
N THR A 211 -45.80 -9.23 12.54
CA THR A 211 -46.74 -9.07 11.41
C THR A 211 -47.45 -7.72 11.14
N VAL A 212 -46.75 -6.90 10.33
CA VAL A 212 -47.10 -6.16 9.08
C VAL A 212 -48.35 -5.28 8.98
N THR A 213 -48.15 -3.97 8.67
CA THR A 213 -48.50 -3.33 7.37
C THR A 213 -47.82 -1.95 7.23
N THR A 214 -46.79 -1.91 6.38
CA THR A 214 -46.18 -0.84 5.53
C THR A 214 -46.27 0.65 5.90
N GLY A 215 -45.08 1.26 5.99
CA GLY A 215 -44.81 2.67 5.71
C GLY A 215 -43.33 2.97 5.91
N GLY A 216 -42.59 3.22 4.83
CA GLY A 216 -41.13 3.44 4.80
C GLY A 216 -40.62 4.57 5.73
N PRO A 217 -39.29 4.79 5.79
CA PRO A 217 -38.56 5.47 6.89
C PRO A 217 -38.87 6.96 7.16
N LEU A 218 -39.91 7.56 6.57
CA LEU A 218 -40.28 8.95 6.80
C LEU A 218 -41.05 9.09 8.13
N ASN A 219 -40.54 9.92 9.03
CA ASN A 219 -41.26 10.32 10.24
C ASN A 219 -42.54 11.14 9.90
N GLU A 220 -43.50 11.16 10.82
CA GLU A 220 -44.84 11.77 10.66
C GLU A 220 -44.79 13.24 10.23
N ARG A 221 -43.81 13.99 10.75
CA ARG A 221 -43.60 15.41 10.44
C ARG A 221 -43.21 15.63 8.98
N LYS A 222 -42.35 14.76 8.44
CA LYS A 222 -41.94 14.84 7.03
C LYS A 222 -43.05 14.38 6.08
N ARG A 223 -43.98 13.54 6.53
CA ARG A 223 -45.17 13.15 5.75
C ARG A 223 -46.14 14.32 5.57
N GLU A 224 -46.34 15.13 6.61
CA GLU A 224 -47.10 16.39 6.50
C GLU A 224 -46.40 17.37 5.54
N ASP A 225 -45.08 17.56 5.68
CA ASP A 225 -44.30 18.44 4.79
C ASP A 225 -44.34 18.02 3.32
N LEU A 226 -44.55 16.72 3.05
CA LEU A 226 -44.58 16.12 1.71
C LEU A 226 -46.01 15.84 1.21
N GLY A 227 -47.06 16.19 1.97
CA GLY A 227 -48.46 16.02 1.57
C GLY A 227 -48.93 14.56 1.50
N LEU A 228 -48.38 13.68 2.34
CA LEU A 228 -48.74 12.26 2.41
C LEU A 228 -49.91 12.04 3.40
N GLU A 229 -50.87 11.17 3.05
CA GLU A 229 -52.07 10.88 3.86
C GLU A 229 -51.75 10.34 5.29
N PRO A 230 -52.55 10.70 6.32
CA PRO A 230 -52.39 10.25 7.71
C PRO A 230 -52.74 8.77 7.90
N GLU A 231 -52.08 8.12 8.86
CA GLU A 231 -52.19 6.67 9.08
C GLU A 231 -53.52 6.27 9.74
N VAL A 232 -54.16 5.21 9.26
CA VAL A 232 -55.39 4.63 9.85
C VAL A 232 -55.03 3.90 11.13
N ASN A 233 -55.49 4.42 12.26
CA ASN A 233 -55.21 3.91 13.60
C ASN A 233 -55.67 2.44 13.78
N ARG A 234 -54.72 1.51 13.96
CA ARG A 234 -54.95 0.17 14.51
C ARG A 234 -53.92 -0.11 15.59
N SER A 235 -54.38 -0.52 16.77
CA SER A 235 -53.56 -0.64 17.98
C SER A 235 -52.41 -1.63 17.80
N ARG A 236 -51.17 -1.14 17.93
CA ARG A 236 -49.90 -1.88 17.86
C ARG A 236 -49.22 -1.85 19.23
N SER A 237 -48.71 -2.99 19.69
CA SER A 237 -47.73 -3.02 20.79
C SER A 237 -46.34 -3.22 20.16
N THR A 238 -45.56 -2.15 20.09
CA THR A 238 -44.17 -2.20 19.63
C THR A 238 -43.24 -2.34 20.83
N TYR A 239 -42.42 -3.38 20.85
CA TYR A 239 -41.26 -3.43 21.75
C TYR A 239 -40.06 -2.84 21.01
N TYR A 240 -39.62 -1.66 21.45
CA TYR A 240 -38.35 -1.07 21.05
C TYR A 240 -37.28 -1.51 22.05
N GLY A 241 -36.34 -2.34 21.60
CA GLY A 241 -35.12 -2.64 22.36
C GLY A 241 -33.93 -2.01 21.67
N THR A 242 -33.02 -1.38 22.41
CA THR A 242 -31.72 -0.96 21.87
C THR A 242 -30.97 -2.19 21.35
N ILE A 243 -30.42 -2.12 20.14
CA ILE A 243 -29.53 -3.17 19.63
C ILE A 243 -28.20 -3.04 20.36
N SER A 244 -27.89 -4.00 21.23
CA SER A 244 -26.61 -4.05 21.92
C SER A 244 -25.66 -5.09 21.32
N GLN A 245 -24.39 -5.04 21.75
CA GLN A 245 -23.31 -5.92 21.29
C GLN A 245 -23.59 -7.42 21.36
N ASP A 246 -24.44 -7.86 22.28
CA ASP A 246 -24.84 -9.25 22.47
C ASP A 246 -25.74 -9.78 21.34
N GLN A 247 -26.30 -8.89 20.53
CA GLN A 247 -27.09 -9.22 19.36
C GLN A 247 -26.28 -9.31 18.06
N THR A 248 -24.96 -9.20 18.16
CA THR A 248 -23.99 -9.49 17.09
C THR A 248 -23.27 -10.79 17.42
N SER A 249 -23.30 -11.78 16.52
CA SER A 249 -22.70 -13.10 16.77
C SER A 249 -22.19 -13.72 15.48
N ILE A 250 -21.04 -14.38 15.56
CA ILE A 250 -20.49 -15.22 14.48
C ILE A 250 -20.87 -16.70 14.61
N GLU A 251 -21.71 -17.07 15.57
CA GLU A 251 -22.13 -18.47 15.79
C GLU A 251 -22.70 -19.07 14.50
N GLY A 252 -22.12 -20.18 14.05
CA GLY A 252 -22.49 -20.88 12.82
C GLY A 252 -21.84 -20.31 11.55
N VAL A 253 -20.92 -19.36 11.67
CA VAL A 253 -20.18 -18.72 10.57
C VAL A 253 -18.66 -18.78 10.79
N GLU A 254 -18.18 -19.20 11.95
CA GLU A 254 -16.75 -19.23 12.30
C GLU A 254 -15.94 -20.06 11.30
N GLY A 255 -16.47 -21.22 10.90
CA GLY A 255 -15.86 -22.07 9.88
C GLY A 255 -15.76 -21.38 8.52
N PHE A 256 -16.78 -20.61 8.14
CA PHE A 256 -16.75 -19.84 6.89
C PHE A 256 -15.70 -18.73 6.93
N ILE A 257 -15.62 -17.96 8.03
CA ILE A 257 -14.59 -16.92 8.20
C ILE A 257 -13.20 -17.57 8.20
N TYR A 258 -13.03 -18.68 8.91
CA TYR A 258 -11.77 -19.42 8.92
C TYR A 258 -11.35 -19.83 7.51
N GLU A 259 -12.27 -20.42 6.74
CA GLU A 259 -11.97 -20.99 5.43
C GLU A 259 -11.79 -19.97 4.31
N GLU A 260 -12.52 -18.85 4.37
CA GLU A 260 -12.65 -17.90 3.25
C GLU A 260 -12.06 -16.52 3.56
N LEU A 261 -11.61 -16.27 4.80
CA LEU A 261 -10.92 -15.03 5.19
C LEU A 261 -9.60 -15.26 5.93
N THR A 262 -9.46 -16.37 6.69
CA THR A 262 -8.29 -16.59 7.56
C THR A 262 -7.24 -17.53 6.98
N TYR A 263 -7.65 -18.71 6.50
CA TYR A 263 -6.70 -19.77 6.13
C TYR A 263 -6.45 -19.83 4.62
N ALA A 264 -5.32 -19.26 4.18
CA ALA A 264 -4.84 -19.35 2.81
C ALA A 264 -4.27 -20.75 2.50
N ARG A 265 -5.18 -21.72 2.32
CA ARG A 265 -4.86 -23.10 1.92
C ARG A 265 -4.12 -23.13 0.57
N PRO A 266 -3.20 -24.10 0.35
CA PRO A 266 -2.57 -24.26 -0.96
C PRO A 266 -3.60 -24.42 -2.07
N GLY A 267 -3.49 -23.62 -3.13
CA GLY A 267 -4.42 -23.60 -4.27
C GLY A 267 -5.75 -22.89 -4.01
N SER A 268 -5.99 -22.38 -2.81
CA SER A 268 -7.19 -21.58 -2.51
C SER A 268 -7.18 -20.25 -3.26
N VAL A 269 -8.34 -19.61 -3.36
CA VAL A 269 -8.46 -18.24 -3.91
C VAL A 269 -7.73 -17.24 -3.02
N LEU A 270 -7.72 -17.46 -1.69
CA LEU A 270 -7.00 -16.64 -0.73
C LEU A 270 -5.50 -16.62 -1.04
N GLU A 271 -4.89 -17.80 -1.19
CA GLU A 271 -3.46 -17.93 -1.47
C GLU A 271 -3.09 -17.40 -2.86
N ARG A 272 -3.93 -17.62 -3.87
CA ARG A 272 -3.60 -17.30 -5.26
C ARG A 272 -3.86 -15.84 -5.64
N SER A 273 -4.92 -15.23 -5.11
CA SER A 273 -5.43 -13.95 -5.63
C SER A 273 -5.69 -12.89 -4.55
N LEU A 274 -6.23 -13.27 -3.39
CA LEU A 274 -6.75 -12.28 -2.43
C LEU A 274 -5.72 -11.81 -1.40
N MET A 275 -4.91 -12.71 -0.83
CA MET A 275 -3.80 -12.35 0.05
C MET A 275 -2.55 -12.04 -0.76
N LYS A 276 -2.65 -11.03 -1.63
CA LYS A 276 -1.58 -10.51 -2.48
C LYS A 276 -1.47 -9.00 -2.22
N GLY A 277 -0.27 -8.51 -1.94
CA GLY A 277 -0.02 -7.09 -1.61
C GLY A 277 1.05 -6.90 -0.54
N GLU A 278 1.72 -5.75 -0.54
CA GLU A 278 2.82 -5.45 0.40
C GLU A 278 2.38 -5.49 1.87
N GLY A 279 1.12 -5.12 2.13
CA GLY A 279 0.49 -5.14 3.46
C GLY A 279 0.25 -6.54 4.06
N THR A 280 0.27 -7.60 3.24
CA THR A 280 -0.01 -8.98 3.72
C THR A 280 1.03 -9.51 4.70
N THR A 281 2.26 -9.00 4.66
CA THR A 281 3.40 -9.52 5.41
C THR A 281 3.27 -9.37 6.94
N ARG A 282 2.32 -8.56 7.42
CA ARG A 282 2.04 -8.36 8.85
C ARG A 282 0.73 -9.01 9.32
N SER A 283 -0.03 -9.63 8.40
CA SER A 283 -1.28 -10.31 8.72
C SER A 283 -1.02 -11.65 9.40
N ILE A 284 -1.60 -11.87 10.59
CA ILE A 284 -1.58 -13.17 11.28
C ILE A 284 -2.09 -14.30 10.37
N PRO A 285 -3.28 -14.17 9.73
CA PRO A 285 -3.75 -15.08 8.69
C PRO A 285 -2.68 -15.46 7.65
N PHE A 286 -2.03 -14.48 7.06
CA PHE A 286 -1.04 -14.69 6.00
C PHE A 286 0.24 -15.37 6.50
N VAL A 287 0.83 -14.84 7.57
CA VAL A 287 2.10 -15.31 8.14
C VAL A 287 1.99 -16.79 8.52
N PHE A 288 0.95 -17.15 9.27
CA PHE A 288 0.79 -18.51 9.77
C PHE A 288 0.26 -19.48 8.71
N SER A 289 -0.57 -19.03 7.75
CA SER A 289 -0.91 -19.87 6.58
C SER A 289 0.33 -20.22 5.76
N THR A 290 1.22 -19.25 5.52
CA THR A 290 2.48 -19.46 4.78
C THR A 290 3.40 -20.43 5.52
N LEU A 291 3.58 -20.21 6.83
CA LEU A 291 4.40 -21.10 7.67
C LEU A 291 3.87 -22.53 7.66
N ARG A 292 2.56 -22.70 7.87
CA ARG A 292 1.89 -23.99 7.88
C ARG A 292 2.01 -24.73 6.55
N ASN A 293 1.84 -24.03 5.44
CA ASN A 293 1.95 -24.60 4.10
C ASN A 293 3.39 -25.06 3.81
N GLY A 294 4.40 -24.28 4.22
CA GLY A 294 5.80 -24.68 4.10
C GLY A 294 6.14 -25.90 4.95
N LEU A 295 5.69 -25.95 6.21
CA LEU A 295 5.87 -27.10 7.10
C LEU A 295 5.24 -28.37 6.50
N GLN A 296 4.03 -28.24 5.94
CA GLN A 296 3.32 -29.34 5.29
C GLN A 296 4.13 -29.86 4.08
N ALA A 297 4.64 -28.98 3.23
CA ALA A 297 5.46 -29.38 2.08
C ALA A 297 6.74 -30.14 2.49
N GLU A 298 7.39 -29.74 3.59
CA GLU A 298 8.55 -30.43 4.14
C GLU A 298 8.21 -31.80 4.72
N VAL A 299 7.08 -31.93 5.42
CA VAL A 299 6.58 -33.23 5.94
C VAL A 299 6.26 -34.18 4.79
N GLU A 300 5.60 -33.69 3.74
CA GLU A 300 5.29 -34.49 2.55
C GLU A 300 6.55 -34.92 1.80
N ALA A 301 7.57 -34.06 1.71
CA ALA A 301 8.85 -34.41 1.14
C ALA A 301 9.52 -35.56 1.91
N TYR A 302 9.50 -35.49 3.25
CA TYR A 302 9.97 -36.59 4.11
C TYR A 302 9.20 -37.89 3.87
N ASP A 303 7.87 -37.83 3.80
CA ASP A 303 7.04 -39.04 3.60
C ASP A 303 7.28 -39.67 2.23
N ARG A 304 7.37 -38.86 1.17
CA ARG A 304 7.72 -39.34 -0.18
C ARG A 304 9.08 -40.04 -0.19
N GLU A 305 10.09 -39.42 0.41
CA GLU A 305 11.45 -39.99 0.48
C GLU A 305 11.48 -41.28 1.29
N ARG A 306 10.82 -41.31 2.46
CA ARG A 306 10.67 -42.50 3.29
C ARG A 306 9.98 -43.64 2.54
N MET A 307 8.94 -43.34 1.76
CA MET A 307 8.16 -44.33 1.01
C MET A 307 8.90 -44.86 -0.23
N SER A 308 9.80 -44.07 -0.82
CA SER A 308 10.66 -44.52 -1.93
C SER A 308 11.68 -45.59 -1.49
N ARG A 309 12.08 -45.57 -0.21
CA ARG A 309 13.06 -46.49 0.39
C ARG A 309 12.42 -47.82 0.81
N ARG A 310 13.20 -48.90 0.83
CA ARG A 310 12.75 -50.25 1.20
C ARG A 310 13.62 -50.88 2.29
N GLY A 311 13.05 -51.82 3.06
CA GLY A 311 13.78 -52.63 4.04
C GLY A 311 14.50 -51.80 5.12
N PRO A 312 15.73 -52.20 5.53
CA PRO A 312 16.49 -51.52 6.58
C PRO A 312 16.76 -50.03 6.31
N ALA A 313 16.92 -49.63 5.04
CA ALA A 313 17.19 -48.23 4.67
C ALA A 313 16.00 -47.30 4.99
N ARG A 314 14.76 -47.81 4.88
CA ARG A 314 13.55 -47.07 5.28
C ARG A 314 13.47 -46.89 6.80
N VAL A 315 13.84 -47.92 7.57
CA VAL A 315 13.84 -47.88 9.03
C VAL A 315 14.90 -46.90 9.54
N ALA A 316 16.11 -46.94 8.99
CA ALA A 316 17.19 -46.02 9.35
C ALA A 316 16.82 -44.55 9.03
N TYR A 317 16.26 -44.30 7.85
CA TYR A 317 15.79 -42.96 7.46
C TYR A 317 14.66 -42.46 8.38
N ALA A 318 13.71 -43.32 8.73
CA ALA A 318 12.64 -42.99 9.65
C ALA A 318 13.15 -42.70 11.08
N ALA A 319 14.15 -43.45 11.56
CA ALA A 319 14.74 -43.22 12.87
C ALA A 319 15.52 -41.89 12.94
N LEU A 320 16.21 -41.51 11.86
CA LEU A 320 17.00 -40.27 11.78
C LEU A 320 16.15 -39.01 11.59
N HIS A 321 15.14 -39.07 10.71
CA HIS A 321 14.38 -37.88 10.30
C HIS A 321 12.93 -37.85 10.83
N GLY A 322 12.42 -38.99 11.32
CA GLY A 322 11.06 -39.11 11.87
C GLY A 322 10.75 -38.19 13.04
N PRO A 323 11.63 -38.04 14.05
CA PRO A 323 11.37 -37.13 15.17
C PRO A 323 11.16 -35.68 14.73
N VAL A 324 11.91 -35.21 13.74
CA VAL A 324 11.76 -33.86 13.17
C VAL A 324 10.45 -33.73 12.39
N ALA A 325 10.07 -34.76 11.61
CA ALA A 325 8.81 -34.76 10.88
C ALA A 325 7.59 -34.79 11.83
N GLU A 326 7.62 -35.57 12.91
CA GLU A 326 6.57 -35.59 13.94
C GLU A 326 6.45 -34.25 14.67
N TYR A 327 7.58 -33.60 14.98
CA TYR A 327 7.56 -32.25 15.54
C TYR A 327 6.88 -31.25 14.59
N LYS A 328 7.22 -31.28 13.29
CA LYS A 328 6.57 -30.42 12.28
C LYS A 328 5.07 -30.71 12.15
N ARG A 329 4.64 -31.98 12.26
CA ARG A 329 3.21 -32.35 12.26
C ARG A 329 2.46 -31.79 13.48
N ALA A 330 3.07 -31.85 14.66
CA ALA A 330 2.50 -31.23 15.86
C ALA A 330 2.40 -29.70 15.69
N TRP A 331 3.45 -29.07 15.16
CA TRP A 331 3.45 -27.63 14.90
C TRP A 331 2.40 -27.22 13.85
N ILE A 332 2.21 -27.99 12.77
CA ILE A 332 1.12 -27.79 11.81
C ILE A 332 -0.23 -27.82 12.53
N LYS A 333 -0.44 -28.78 13.44
CA LYS A 333 -1.67 -28.87 14.23
C LYS A 333 -1.88 -27.65 15.12
N ASP A 334 -0.82 -27.16 15.76
CA ASP A 334 -0.90 -25.95 16.60
C ASP A 334 -1.30 -24.72 15.76
N ILE A 335 -0.77 -24.60 14.55
CA ILE A 335 -1.16 -23.55 13.60
C ILE A 335 -2.61 -23.72 13.13
N ASP A 336 -3.03 -24.93 12.78
CA ASP A 336 -4.40 -25.23 12.34
C ASP A 336 -5.41 -24.88 13.46
N ASP A 337 -5.14 -25.28 14.71
CA ASP A 337 -5.99 -24.98 15.87
C ASP A 337 -6.03 -23.46 16.16
N GLY A 338 -4.89 -22.78 16.08
CA GLY A 338 -4.80 -21.34 16.33
C GLY A 338 -5.50 -20.49 15.28
N LEU A 339 -5.30 -20.79 13.99
CA LEU A 339 -6.01 -20.12 12.90
C LEU A 339 -7.53 -20.38 12.97
N ALA A 340 -7.96 -21.58 13.38
CA ALA A 340 -9.38 -21.91 13.56
C ALA A 340 -10.03 -21.15 14.76
N ALA A 341 -9.26 -20.84 15.80
CA ALA A 341 -9.72 -20.03 16.93
C ALA A 341 -9.76 -18.52 16.62
N PHE A 342 -8.97 -18.06 15.64
CA PHE A 342 -8.77 -16.64 15.35
C PHE A 342 -10.05 -15.86 14.99
N PRO A 343 -11.04 -16.38 14.24
CA PRO A 343 -12.30 -15.67 13.99
C PRO A 343 -13.03 -15.24 15.27
N ALA A 344 -13.06 -16.10 16.29
CA ALA A 344 -13.69 -15.79 17.58
C ALA A 344 -12.91 -14.72 18.35
N VAL A 345 -11.58 -14.76 18.30
CA VAL A 345 -10.71 -13.74 18.89
C VAL A 345 -10.95 -12.39 18.23
N SER A 346 -10.97 -12.34 16.90
CA SER A 346 -11.23 -11.11 16.17
C SER A 346 -12.62 -10.55 16.46
N HIS A 347 -13.64 -11.41 16.50
CA HIS A 347 -15.00 -11.02 16.87
C HIS A 347 -15.09 -10.38 18.25
N GLU A 348 -14.45 -10.98 19.26
CA GLU A 348 -14.47 -10.44 20.62
C GLU A 348 -13.69 -9.14 20.75
N ILE A 349 -12.58 -8.98 20.02
CA ILE A 349 -11.84 -7.71 19.93
C ILE A 349 -12.69 -6.65 19.24
N ALA A 350 -13.37 -6.98 18.15
CA ALA A 350 -14.27 -6.06 17.46
C ALA A 350 -15.43 -5.64 18.38
N ARG A 351 -16.05 -6.56 19.11
CA ARG A 351 -17.08 -6.21 20.11
C ARG A 351 -16.50 -5.31 21.21
N ALA A 352 -15.26 -5.49 21.63
CA ALA A 352 -14.65 -4.65 22.66
C ALA A 352 -14.32 -3.22 22.16
N ILE A 353 -13.74 -3.10 20.97
CA ILE A 353 -13.15 -1.84 20.47
C ILE A 353 -14.04 -1.11 19.48
N VAL A 354 -14.56 -1.87 18.51
CA VAL A 354 -15.10 -1.43 17.22
C VAL A 354 -16.59 -1.15 17.38
N TYR A 355 -17.30 -2.05 18.07
CA TYR A 355 -18.75 -1.94 18.28
C TYR A 355 -19.12 -1.82 19.76
N ASN A 356 -18.73 -0.73 20.46
CA ASN A 356 -19.09 -0.49 21.87
C ASN A 356 -19.85 0.81 22.13
N GLU A 357 -21.11 0.70 22.58
CA GLU A 357 -21.98 1.82 22.89
C GLU A 357 -21.44 2.71 24.03
N GLY A 358 -20.65 2.13 24.95
CA GLY A 358 -19.96 2.84 26.03
C GLY A 358 -18.60 3.44 25.63
N GLY A 359 -18.20 3.32 24.36
CA GLY A 359 -16.85 3.62 23.89
C GLY A 359 -15.91 2.43 24.00
N SER A 360 -14.75 2.49 23.35
CA SER A 360 -13.87 1.34 23.18
C SER A 360 -13.31 0.79 24.52
N ASP A 361 -13.46 -0.52 24.75
CA ASP A 361 -12.97 -1.25 25.93
C ASP A 361 -11.64 -1.94 25.62
N MET A 362 -10.57 -1.14 25.68
CA MET A 362 -9.20 -1.61 25.42
C MET A 362 -8.74 -2.68 26.41
N ALA A 363 -9.27 -2.67 27.64
CA ALA A 363 -8.90 -3.64 28.66
C ALA A 363 -9.46 -5.04 28.34
N ARG A 364 -10.73 -5.12 27.92
CA ARG A 364 -11.34 -6.37 27.45
C ARG A 364 -10.64 -6.89 26.21
N ALA A 365 -10.38 -6.01 25.24
CA ALA A 365 -9.67 -6.40 24.03
C ALA A 365 -8.30 -7.01 24.39
N LYS A 366 -7.53 -6.32 25.25
CA LYS A 366 -6.24 -6.80 25.76
C LYS A 366 -6.35 -8.18 26.40
N ALA A 367 -7.33 -8.39 27.26
CA ALA A 367 -7.53 -9.68 27.90
C ALA A 367 -7.80 -10.80 26.89
N VAL A 368 -8.59 -10.55 25.85
CA VAL A 368 -8.88 -11.53 24.79
C VAL A 368 -7.61 -11.90 24.02
N MET A 369 -6.80 -10.91 23.61
CA MET A 369 -5.56 -11.16 22.89
C MET A 369 -4.47 -11.79 23.78
N ASP A 370 -4.32 -11.34 25.02
CA ASP A 370 -3.43 -11.96 26.02
C ASP A 370 -3.72 -13.46 26.17
N GLN A 371 -5.00 -13.83 26.15
CA GLN A 371 -5.45 -15.21 26.23
C GLN A 371 -5.10 -15.98 24.95
N TYR A 372 -5.39 -15.41 23.77
CA TYR A 372 -5.02 -16.01 22.49
C TYR A 372 -3.51 -16.25 22.35
N VAL A 373 -2.70 -15.31 22.81
CA VAL A 373 -1.24 -15.46 22.81
C VAL A 373 -0.80 -16.68 23.62
N VAL A 374 -1.40 -16.87 24.80
CA VAL A 374 -1.07 -17.96 25.71
C VAL A 374 -1.57 -19.30 25.20
N ASP A 375 -2.77 -19.33 24.64
CA ASP A 375 -3.44 -20.58 24.26
C ASP A 375 -3.02 -21.08 22.89
N HIS A 376 -2.64 -20.18 21.97
CA HIS A 376 -2.39 -20.52 20.57
C HIS A 376 -1.09 -19.93 20.05
N LEU A 377 -0.93 -18.60 20.05
CA LEU A 377 0.14 -17.96 19.26
C LEU A 377 1.55 -18.48 19.59
N ALA A 378 1.85 -18.70 20.88
CA ALA A 378 3.15 -19.20 21.28
C ALA A 378 3.47 -20.56 20.63
N SER A 379 2.54 -21.53 20.68
CA SER A 379 2.73 -22.83 20.05
C SER A 379 2.70 -22.73 18.52
N MET A 380 1.88 -21.86 17.95
CA MET A 380 1.89 -21.54 16.50
C MET A 380 3.25 -21.01 16.03
N ALA A 381 4.02 -20.34 16.88
CA ALA A 381 5.38 -19.87 16.59
C ALA A 381 6.46 -20.97 16.78
N GLY A 382 6.05 -22.19 17.11
CA GLY A 382 6.92 -23.36 17.24
C GLY A 382 7.43 -23.58 18.66
N THR A 383 6.97 -22.85 19.69
CA THR A 383 7.39 -23.17 21.05
C THR A 383 6.88 -24.57 21.44
N PRO A 384 7.76 -25.52 21.80
CA PRO A 384 7.32 -26.90 22.00
C PRO A 384 6.45 -27.05 23.26
N ASP A 385 5.42 -27.90 23.17
CA ASP A 385 4.72 -28.44 24.34
C ASP A 385 5.57 -29.48 25.12
N GLY A 386 6.70 -29.93 24.53
CA GLY A 386 7.63 -30.90 25.10
C GLY A 386 9.05 -30.80 24.52
N VAL A 387 10.05 -31.07 25.35
CA VAL A 387 11.49 -30.84 25.13
C VAL A 387 12.06 -31.66 23.96
N VAL A 388 12.17 -31.09 22.75
CA VAL A 388 13.03 -31.64 21.66
C VAL A 388 13.62 -30.56 20.73
N ALA A 389 12.94 -29.46 20.42
CA ALA A 389 13.45 -28.46 19.47
C ALA A 389 14.22 -27.31 20.14
N THR A 390 15.39 -26.96 19.60
CA THR A 390 16.17 -25.79 20.05
C THR A 390 15.66 -24.52 19.36
N ALA A 391 15.85 -23.35 19.99
CA ALA A 391 15.49 -22.06 19.39
C ALA A 391 16.17 -21.81 18.02
N ALA A 392 17.38 -22.34 17.84
CA ALA A 392 18.10 -22.30 16.57
C ALA A 392 17.44 -23.14 15.47
N PHE A 393 16.92 -24.33 15.82
CA PHE A 393 16.15 -25.16 14.89
C PHE A 393 14.86 -24.47 14.45
N ILE A 394 14.10 -23.92 15.41
CA ILE A 394 12.84 -23.19 15.13
C ILE A 394 13.12 -21.99 14.22
N SER A 395 14.13 -21.19 14.55
CA SER A 395 14.53 -20.03 13.75
C SER A 395 14.97 -20.44 12.34
N GLY A 396 15.70 -21.54 12.19
CA GLY A 396 16.12 -22.04 10.88
C GLY A 396 14.94 -22.47 9.98
N VAL A 397 13.90 -23.09 10.57
CA VAL A 397 12.69 -23.47 9.83
C VAL A 397 11.88 -22.24 9.41
N ILE A 398 11.70 -21.28 10.33
CA ILE A 398 11.02 -20.00 10.05
C ILE A 398 11.75 -19.27 8.92
N ASP A 399 13.08 -19.21 8.96
CA ASP A 399 13.90 -18.49 8.00
C ASP A 399 13.91 -19.13 6.60
N ALA A 400 13.67 -20.44 6.52
CA ALA A 400 13.56 -21.16 5.26
C ALA A 400 12.19 -21.00 4.59
N ILE A 401 11.12 -20.83 5.38
CA ILE A 401 9.75 -20.81 4.89
C ILE A 401 9.24 -19.37 4.69
N LEU A 402 9.50 -18.47 5.64
CA LEU A 402 8.95 -17.12 5.61
C LEU A 402 9.84 -16.15 4.82
N PRO A 403 9.25 -15.31 3.95
CA PRO A 403 9.97 -14.23 3.30
C PRO A 403 10.47 -13.23 4.37
N PRO A 404 11.57 -12.48 4.09
CA PRO A 404 12.20 -11.62 5.09
C PRO A 404 11.24 -10.64 5.81
N PRO A 405 10.30 -9.95 5.13
CA PRO A 405 9.38 -9.04 5.81
C PRO A 405 8.41 -9.76 6.77
N ALA A 406 7.91 -10.94 6.40
CA ALA A 406 7.00 -11.73 7.23
C ALA A 406 7.71 -12.34 8.45
N ARG A 407 8.98 -12.71 8.28
CA ARG A 407 9.84 -13.19 9.36
C ARG A 407 10.12 -12.09 10.38
N GLU A 408 10.44 -10.88 9.91
CA GLU A 408 10.64 -9.72 10.77
C GLU A 408 9.35 -9.37 11.52
N ALA A 409 8.20 -9.41 10.84
CA ALA A 409 6.89 -9.23 11.48
C ALA A 409 6.64 -10.26 12.59
N LEU A 410 6.86 -11.56 12.32
CA LEU A 410 6.70 -12.62 13.32
C LEU A 410 7.63 -12.41 14.53
N ARG A 411 8.89 -12.02 14.31
CA ARG A 411 9.84 -11.73 15.39
C ARG A 411 9.42 -10.50 16.20
N ALA A 412 8.95 -9.44 15.54
CA ALA A 412 8.45 -8.24 16.20
C ALA A 412 7.22 -8.54 17.07
N MET A 413 6.27 -9.33 16.55
CA MET A 413 5.10 -9.82 17.28
C MET A 413 5.48 -10.62 18.54
N MET A 414 6.65 -11.25 18.54
CA MET A 414 7.15 -12.07 19.66
C MET A 414 8.07 -11.33 20.65
N GLN A 415 8.64 -10.16 20.31
CA GLN A 415 9.79 -9.61 21.05
C GLN A 415 9.69 -8.14 21.53
N ALA A 416 8.82 -7.29 20.97
CA ALA A 416 8.91 -5.84 21.22
C ALA A 416 7.80 -5.25 22.12
N PRO A 417 8.12 -4.36 23.07
CA PRO A 417 7.15 -3.50 23.75
C PRO A 417 6.69 -2.35 22.83
N MET A 418 5.41 -2.03 22.93
CA MET A 418 4.64 -1.33 21.88
C MET A 418 4.94 0.11 21.60
N ASP A 419 5.33 0.87 22.62
CA ASP A 419 5.53 2.30 22.46
C ASP A 419 6.67 2.60 21.46
N LEU A 420 7.60 1.66 21.26
CA LEU A 420 8.67 1.78 20.27
C LEU A 420 8.19 1.55 18.83
N LEU A 421 7.21 0.66 18.61
CA LEU A 421 6.68 0.37 17.26
C LEU A 421 5.67 1.43 16.80
N ILE A 422 4.76 1.87 17.68
CA ILE A 422 3.74 2.88 17.33
C ILE A 422 4.38 4.26 17.17
N LYS A 423 5.30 4.63 18.07
CA LYS A 423 6.00 5.93 18.00
C LYS A 423 6.99 5.99 16.84
N GLY A 424 7.62 4.86 16.51
CA GLY A 424 8.54 4.74 15.37
C GLY A 424 7.86 4.88 14.00
N VAL A 425 6.58 4.48 13.90
CA VAL A 425 5.82 4.51 12.64
C VAL A 425 4.93 5.75 12.52
N SER A 426 4.27 6.18 13.60
CA SER A 426 3.26 7.25 13.57
C SER A 426 3.72 8.59 14.16
N GLY A 427 4.86 8.60 14.85
CA GLY A 427 5.34 9.76 15.61
C GLY A 427 4.56 10.08 16.89
N ARG A 428 3.53 9.28 17.23
CA ARG A 428 2.62 9.46 18.38
C ARG A 428 2.53 8.18 19.24
N THR A 429 2.11 8.29 20.49
CA THR A 429 1.93 7.15 21.42
C THR A 429 0.55 6.50 21.28
N ALA A 430 0.36 5.28 21.81
CA ALA A 430 -0.93 4.60 21.82
C ALA A 430 -2.01 5.40 22.57
N ASP A 431 -1.63 6.06 23.66
CA ASP A 431 -2.54 6.88 24.48
C ASP A 431 -3.01 8.14 23.72
N GLU A 432 -2.12 8.77 22.94
CA GLU A 432 -2.48 9.90 22.07
C GLU A 432 -3.49 9.49 21.00
N TRP A 433 -3.32 8.32 20.37
CA TRP A 433 -4.30 7.79 19.42
C TRP A 433 -5.64 7.41 20.07
N ALA A 434 -5.59 6.80 21.26
CA ALA A 434 -6.79 6.42 22.02
C ALA A 434 -7.61 7.65 22.41
N ASP A 435 -6.97 8.78 22.69
CA ASP A 435 -7.66 10.03 23.04
C ASP A 435 -8.39 10.65 21.86
N TYR A 436 -7.81 10.64 20.65
CA TYR A 436 -8.52 11.04 19.42
C TYR A 436 -9.77 10.21 19.15
N ILE A 437 -9.70 8.90 19.40
CA ILE A 437 -10.83 7.97 19.21
C ILE A 437 -11.91 8.21 20.27
N LYS A 438 -11.52 8.41 21.53
CA LYS A 438 -12.44 8.51 22.65
C LYS A 438 -13.09 9.88 22.74
N ASN A 439 -12.35 10.94 22.41
CA ASN A 439 -12.74 12.34 22.59
C ASN A 439 -12.60 13.16 21.29
N PRO A 440 -13.12 12.70 20.13
CA PRO A 440 -12.93 13.38 18.85
C PRO A 440 -13.46 14.83 18.84
N GLU A 441 -14.55 15.12 19.57
CA GLU A 441 -15.11 16.46 19.74
C GLU A 441 -14.15 17.46 20.39
N ALA A 442 -13.28 16.99 21.28
CA ALA A 442 -12.31 17.84 21.97
C ALA A 442 -11.14 18.19 21.05
N HIS A 443 -10.89 17.35 20.04
CA HIS A 443 -9.79 17.46 19.09
C HIS A 443 -10.24 17.97 17.71
N PHE A 444 -11.55 18.10 17.48
CA PHE A 444 -12.11 18.37 16.15
C PHE A 444 -11.54 19.63 15.54
N ASP A 445 -11.66 20.77 16.22
CA ASP A 445 -11.19 22.04 15.69
C ASP A 445 -9.66 22.06 15.54
N GLU A 446 -8.92 21.50 16.49
CA GLU A 446 -7.45 21.43 16.42
C GLU A 446 -6.98 20.65 15.19
N VAL A 447 -7.64 19.53 14.89
CA VAL A 447 -7.22 18.59 13.85
C VAL A 447 -7.78 18.99 12.49
N MET A 448 -9.07 19.30 12.41
CA MET A 448 -9.78 19.50 11.14
C MET A 448 -9.56 20.90 10.55
N THR A 449 -9.13 21.89 11.34
CA THR A 449 -8.75 23.22 10.81
C THR A 449 -7.27 23.31 10.41
N ARG A 450 -6.46 22.34 10.83
CA ARG A 450 -5.02 22.31 10.55
C ARG A 450 -4.77 21.93 9.08
N PRO A 451 -4.01 22.74 8.32
CA PRO A 451 -3.62 22.39 6.96
C PRO A 451 -2.74 21.13 6.95
N GLY A 452 -2.91 20.28 5.94
CA GLY A 452 -2.13 19.05 5.75
C GLY A 452 -3.02 17.80 5.67
N GLY A 453 -2.41 16.66 5.37
CA GLY A 453 -3.13 15.42 5.10
C GLY A 453 -3.48 15.15 3.62
N GLY A 454 -2.96 15.97 2.70
CA GLY A 454 -3.05 15.71 1.27
C GLY A 454 -2.41 14.37 0.88
N HIS A 455 -3.18 13.50 0.22
CA HIS A 455 -2.79 12.16 -0.22
C HIS A 455 -3.46 11.84 -1.58
N GLY A 456 -2.80 11.00 -2.40
CA GLY A 456 -3.36 10.60 -3.70
C GLY A 456 -3.59 11.73 -4.71
N GLY A 457 -3.00 12.91 -4.50
CA GLY A 457 -3.23 14.11 -5.33
C GLY A 457 -4.44 14.94 -4.91
N GLU A 458 -5.11 14.57 -3.82
CA GLU A 458 -6.20 15.35 -3.21
C GLU A 458 -5.67 16.29 -2.12
N SER A 459 -6.43 17.36 -1.83
CA SER A 459 -6.11 18.35 -0.80
C SER A 459 -7.19 18.38 0.26
N ASP A 460 -6.79 18.63 1.50
CA ASP A 460 -7.71 18.76 2.63
C ASP A 460 -8.60 20.00 2.52
N HIS A 461 -9.79 19.92 3.10
CA HIS A 461 -10.74 21.03 3.21
C HIS A 461 -10.97 21.36 4.69
N PRO A 462 -10.27 22.38 5.22
CA PRO A 462 -10.38 22.74 6.63
C PRO A 462 -11.81 23.05 7.05
N ILE A 463 -12.22 22.54 8.20
CA ILE A 463 -13.58 22.71 8.73
C ILE A 463 -13.56 22.78 10.27
N ASP A 464 -14.33 23.71 10.85
CA ASP A 464 -14.57 23.76 12.30
C ASP A 464 -15.86 23.03 12.68
N LEU A 465 -15.97 22.63 13.94
CA LEU A 465 -17.05 21.80 14.46
C LEU A 465 -18.41 22.49 14.39
N ALA A 466 -18.44 23.80 14.65
CA ALA A 466 -19.67 24.58 14.62
C ALA A 466 -20.28 24.63 13.21
N THR A 467 -19.43 24.89 12.22
CA THR A 467 -19.76 24.89 10.80
C THR A 467 -20.11 23.48 10.35
N PHE A 468 -19.35 22.46 10.80
CA PHE A 468 -19.64 21.07 10.45
C PHE A 468 -21.03 20.62 10.92
N ASN A 469 -21.39 20.94 12.18
CA ASN A 469 -22.70 20.63 12.73
C ASN A 469 -23.83 21.34 11.99
N ARG A 470 -23.68 22.64 11.75
CA ARG A 470 -24.71 23.46 11.10
C ARG A 470 -24.91 23.05 9.63
N ASP A 471 -23.82 22.90 8.89
CA ASP A 471 -23.86 22.82 7.43
C ASP A 471 -23.94 21.39 6.91
N TYR A 472 -23.40 20.40 7.64
CA TYR A 472 -23.38 19.00 7.19
C TYR A 472 -24.23 18.07 8.05
N LEU A 473 -24.09 18.09 9.38
CA LEU A 473 -24.92 17.22 10.24
C LEU A 473 -26.35 17.74 10.43
N LYS A 474 -26.59 19.03 10.12
CA LYS A 474 -27.85 19.75 10.34
C LYS A 474 -28.32 19.71 11.80
N ILE A 475 -27.37 19.85 12.73
CA ILE A 475 -27.61 19.86 14.17
C ILE A 475 -27.40 21.27 14.73
N GLU A 476 -28.35 21.72 15.55
CA GLU A 476 -28.28 23.00 16.27
C GLU A 476 -27.42 22.89 17.55
N ASP A 477 -26.14 22.56 17.38
CA ASP A 477 -25.15 22.56 18.47
C ASP A 477 -23.81 23.08 17.92
N PRO A 478 -23.29 24.23 18.38
CA PRO A 478 -22.03 24.76 17.87
C PRO A 478 -20.79 23.95 18.31
N GLY A 479 -20.95 22.94 19.17
CA GLY A 479 -19.86 22.06 19.55
C GLY A 479 -20.36 20.66 19.92
N TYR A 480 -20.19 20.28 21.18
CA TYR A 480 -20.75 19.05 21.73
C TYR A 480 -21.37 19.31 23.11
N GLN A 481 -22.21 20.35 23.17
CA GLN A 481 -22.83 20.81 24.42
C GLN A 481 -24.06 19.99 24.77
N ASN A 482 -24.74 19.45 23.76
CA ASN A 482 -25.86 18.55 23.93
C ASN A 482 -25.63 17.24 23.18
N ALA A 483 -25.11 16.25 23.90
CA ALA A 483 -24.82 14.92 23.38
C ALA A 483 -26.06 14.13 22.90
N SER A 484 -27.28 14.58 23.22
CA SER A 484 -28.52 13.92 22.76
C SER A 484 -28.89 14.26 21.32
N LEU A 485 -28.34 15.34 20.77
CA LEU A 485 -28.61 15.74 19.39
C LEU A 485 -27.81 14.86 18.43
N THR A 486 -28.51 14.31 17.43
CA THR A 486 -27.98 13.36 16.45
C THR A 486 -28.41 13.77 15.05
N TRP A 487 -27.64 13.35 14.04
CA TRP A 487 -27.97 13.62 12.64
C TRP A 487 -29.10 12.70 12.17
N LYS A 488 -29.76 13.06 11.07
CA LYS A 488 -30.79 12.24 10.42
C LYS A 488 -30.30 11.73 9.07
N ILE A 489 -30.77 10.56 8.67
CA ILE A 489 -30.35 9.92 7.41
C ILE A 489 -30.64 10.85 6.22
N GLU A 490 -31.83 11.44 6.17
CA GLU A 490 -32.26 12.34 5.09
C GLU A 490 -31.49 13.67 5.01
N ASP A 491 -30.84 14.08 6.10
CA ASP A 491 -30.11 15.33 6.20
C ASP A 491 -28.60 15.16 5.94
N LEU A 492 -28.11 13.92 5.94
CA LEU A 492 -26.71 13.56 5.71
C LEU A 492 -26.58 12.70 4.43
N PRO A 493 -26.29 13.31 3.26
CA PRO A 493 -26.23 12.62 1.97
C PRO A 493 -25.46 11.29 1.92
N PRO A 494 -24.24 11.16 2.47
CA PRO A 494 -23.53 9.88 2.44
C PRO A 494 -24.24 8.77 3.24
N ALA A 495 -24.97 9.11 4.31
CA ALA A 495 -25.78 8.15 5.07
C ALA A 495 -27.03 7.72 4.28
N PHE A 496 -27.76 8.68 3.67
CA PHE A 496 -28.89 8.37 2.79
C PHE A 496 -28.47 7.49 1.61
N ASN A 497 -27.36 7.84 0.95
CA ASN A 497 -26.83 7.12 -0.19
C ASN A 497 -26.42 5.68 0.17
N THR A 498 -25.79 5.50 1.34
CA THR A 498 -25.49 4.17 1.91
C THR A 498 -26.75 3.31 2.03
N VAL A 499 -27.82 3.88 2.61
CA VAL A 499 -29.09 3.17 2.79
C VAL A 499 -29.73 2.82 1.45
N GLN A 500 -29.77 3.76 0.50
CA GLN A 500 -30.30 3.52 -0.85
C GLN A 500 -29.53 2.42 -1.59
N LEU A 501 -28.20 2.46 -1.61
CA LEU A 501 -27.39 1.46 -2.31
C LEU A 501 -27.52 0.09 -1.65
N THR A 502 -27.54 0.03 -0.33
CA THR A 502 -27.75 -1.23 0.39
C THR A 502 -29.12 -1.82 0.04
N LYS A 503 -30.20 -1.03 -0.01
CA LYS A 503 -31.51 -1.52 -0.45
C LYS A 503 -31.51 -2.03 -1.88
N LEU A 504 -30.87 -1.30 -2.79
CA LEU A 504 -30.72 -1.69 -4.20
C LEU A 504 -29.96 -3.02 -4.36
N MET A 505 -28.96 -3.25 -3.51
CA MET A 505 -28.23 -4.51 -3.44
C MET A 505 -29.12 -5.70 -3.01
N LEU A 506 -30.18 -5.48 -2.23
CA LEU A 506 -31.07 -6.55 -1.76
C LEU A 506 -32.10 -7.01 -2.81
N LEU A 507 -32.19 -6.34 -3.97
CA LEU A 507 -33.21 -6.64 -4.98
C LEU A 507 -32.92 -7.95 -5.71
N GLY A 508 -33.95 -8.79 -5.87
CA GLY A 508 -33.91 -9.93 -6.78
C GLY A 508 -34.29 -9.54 -8.21
N ASP A 509 -34.35 -10.52 -9.12
CA ASP A 509 -34.66 -10.27 -10.54
C ASP A 509 -35.94 -9.44 -10.76
N ALA A 510 -37.00 -9.75 -10.03
CA ALA A 510 -38.26 -9.02 -10.13
C ALA A 510 -38.13 -7.55 -9.69
N GLY A 511 -37.35 -7.28 -8.63
CA GLY A 511 -37.12 -5.92 -8.13
C GLY A 511 -36.23 -5.11 -9.07
N LEU A 512 -35.19 -5.74 -9.60
CA LEU A 512 -34.28 -5.13 -10.58
C LEU A 512 -34.98 -4.77 -11.89
N GLU A 513 -35.82 -5.65 -12.41
CA GLU A 513 -36.62 -5.36 -13.62
C GLU A 513 -37.64 -4.24 -13.35
N GLN A 514 -38.30 -4.24 -12.18
CA GLN A 514 -39.22 -3.17 -11.81
C GLN A 514 -38.53 -1.81 -11.74
N ILE A 515 -37.39 -1.72 -11.03
CA ILE A 515 -36.71 -0.43 -10.90
C ILE A 515 -36.10 0.03 -12.23
N LYS A 516 -35.58 -0.89 -13.06
CA LYS A 516 -35.10 -0.56 -14.41
C LYS A 516 -36.21 0.05 -15.27
N ASN A 517 -37.43 -0.49 -15.21
CA ASN A 517 -38.58 0.04 -15.92
C ASN A 517 -39.02 1.41 -15.39
N GLU A 518 -39.03 1.61 -14.06
CA GLU A 518 -39.38 2.90 -13.46
C GLU A 518 -38.36 4.00 -13.76
N LEU A 519 -37.06 3.66 -13.76
CA LEU A 519 -36.00 4.57 -14.19
C LEU A 519 -36.15 4.94 -15.67
N ALA A 520 -36.41 3.95 -16.54
CA ALA A 520 -36.63 4.19 -17.96
C ALA A 520 -37.86 5.07 -18.22
N ALA A 521 -38.95 4.88 -17.46
CA ALA A 521 -40.14 5.72 -17.52
C ALA A 521 -39.87 7.18 -17.12
N LYS A 522 -38.83 7.43 -16.32
CA LYS A 522 -38.34 8.76 -15.94
C LYS A 522 -37.20 9.26 -16.84
N GLY A 523 -36.92 8.59 -17.95
CA GLY A 523 -35.88 8.98 -18.91
C GLY A 523 -34.45 8.71 -18.44
N ALA A 524 -34.25 7.89 -17.41
CA ALA A 524 -32.95 7.47 -16.93
C ALA A 524 -32.59 6.06 -17.41
N VAL A 525 -31.30 5.82 -17.58
CA VAL A 525 -30.79 4.55 -18.09
C VAL A 525 -29.94 3.87 -17.03
N MET A 526 -30.30 2.62 -16.76
CA MET A 526 -29.50 1.67 -16.01
C MET A 526 -28.80 0.73 -17.01
N GLY A 527 -27.47 0.73 -16.98
CA GLY A 527 -26.62 -0.11 -17.83
C GLY A 527 -26.52 -1.55 -17.33
N GLU A 528 -25.60 -2.30 -17.94
CA GLU A 528 -25.26 -3.65 -17.52
C GLU A 528 -24.34 -3.64 -16.30
N ASN A 529 -24.47 -4.66 -15.45
CA ASN A 529 -23.60 -4.82 -14.30
C ASN A 529 -22.22 -5.33 -14.78
N PRO A 530 -21.10 -4.66 -14.42
CA PRO A 530 -19.77 -5.10 -14.83
C PRO A 530 -19.32 -6.41 -14.16
N GLY A 531 -19.88 -6.75 -13.00
CA GLY A 531 -19.52 -7.98 -12.28
C GLY A 531 -20.15 -9.21 -12.90
N GLN A 532 -19.55 -10.38 -12.65
CA GLN A 532 -20.13 -11.67 -13.02
C GLN A 532 -21.46 -11.98 -12.31
N PHE A 533 -21.73 -11.31 -11.19
CA PHE A 533 -22.93 -11.47 -10.38
C PHE A 533 -23.88 -10.30 -10.59
N ARG A 534 -25.18 -10.54 -10.49
CA ARG A 534 -26.22 -9.51 -10.67
C ARG A 534 -26.28 -8.47 -9.55
N ASN A 535 -25.63 -8.72 -8.41
CA ASN A 535 -25.58 -7.79 -7.28
C ASN A 535 -24.93 -6.46 -7.70
N LEU A 536 -25.67 -5.35 -7.58
CA LEU A 536 -25.29 -4.02 -8.10
C LEU A 536 -24.07 -3.39 -7.42
N LEU A 537 -23.65 -3.92 -6.28
CA LEU A 537 -22.44 -3.49 -5.58
C LEU A 537 -21.17 -4.12 -6.19
N LEU A 538 -21.30 -5.26 -6.87
CA LEU A 538 -20.15 -6.03 -7.36
C LEU A 538 -19.71 -5.59 -8.75
N GLY A 539 -18.43 -5.77 -9.04
CA GLY A 539 -17.79 -5.58 -10.33
C GLY A 539 -17.05 -4.26 -10.53
N TRP A 540 -17.18 -3.29 -9.62
CA TRP A 540 -16.66 -1.92 -9.85
C TRP A 540 -15.91 -1.29 -8.66
N ILE A 541 -16.00 -1.85 -7.46
CA ILE A 541 -15.35 -1.30 -6.25
C ILE A 541 -13.88 -1.73 -6.20
N ARG A 542 -12.95 -0.83 -6.51
CA ARG A 542 -11.52 -1.14 -6.55
C ARG A 542 -10.87 -1.12 -5.16
N SER A 543 -11.28 -0.15 -4.34
CA SER A 543 -10.77 0.08 -2.99
C SER A 543 -11.92 0.52 -2.10
N LEU A 544 -11.98 0.12 -0.84
CA LEU A 544 -12.94 0.69 0.11
C LEU A 544 -12.49 2.07 0.60
N ASP A 545 -11.19 2.38 0.57
CA ASP A 545 -10.65 3.69 0.96
C ASP A 545 -10.86 4.78 -0.12
N ALA A 546 -11.15 4.36 -1.36
CA ALA A 546 -11.24 5.26 -2.50
C ALA A 546 -12.60 5.98 -2.62
N GLY A 547 -12.55 7.29 -2.87
CA GLY A 547 -13.73 8.09 -3.19
C GLY A 547 -14.13 8.06 -4.67
N ASN A 548 -15.36 8.46 -4.97
CA ASN A 548 -15.83 8.78 -6.34
C ASN A 548 -15.76 7.66 -7.38
N GLN A 549 -15.70 6.40 -6.94
CA GLN A 549 -15.47 5.27 -7.83
C GLN A 549 -16.59 5.04 -8.87
N TRP A 550 -17.78 5.59 -8.63
CA TRP A 550 -18.92 5.50 -9.55
C TRP A 550 -18.87 6.47 -10.74
N GLN A 551 -17.96 7.46 -10.75
CA GLN A 551 -18.01 8.57 -11.72
C GLN A 551 -17.04 8.45 -12.92
N GLY A 552 -16.30 7.35 -13.01
CA GLY A 552 -15.43 7.04 -14.15
C GLY A 552 -14.05 7.68 -14.10
N GLY A 553 -13.04 6.88 -13.77
CA GLY A 553 -11.63 7.30 -13.80
C GLY A 553 -10.60 6.18 -13.80
N GLY A 554 -10.98 4.89 -13.89
CA GLY A 554 -9.99 3.80 -13.93
C GLY A 554 -10.49 2.39 -13.61
N GLY A 555 -11.70 2.01 -13.99
CA GLY A 555 -12.23 0.66 -13.78
C GLY A 555 -13.61 0.49 -14.41
N PRO A 556 -14.20 -0.73 -14.39
CA PRO A 556 -15.58 -0.93 -14.79
C PRO A 556 -16.52 -0.05 -13.96
N GLN A 557 -17.51 0.57 -14.58
CA GLN A 557 -18.46 1.45 -13.88
C GLN A 557 -19.69 0.67 -13.37
N PRO A 558 -20.31 1.09 -12.25
CA PRO A 558 -21.57 0.49 -11.81
C PRO A 558 -22.67 0.66 -12.87
N ALA A 559 -23.61 -0.29 -12.93
CA ALA A 559 -24.77 -0.23 -13.83
C ALA A 559 -25.53 1.11 -13.76
N LEU A 560 -25.61 1.72 -12.57
CA LEU A 560 -26.32 2.96 -12.33
C LEU A 560 -25.60 4.21 -12.88
N ALA A 561 -24.31 4.11 -13.23
CA ALA A 561 -23.51 5.22 -13.76
C ALA A 561 -23.62 5.39 -15.29
N ALA A 562 -24.37 4.53 -15.98
CA ALA A 562 -24.56 4.61 -17.42
C ALA A 562 -25.12 5.97 -17.89
N GLN A 563 -24.74 6.38 -19.11
CA GLN A 563 -25.16 7.65 -19.74
C GLN A 563 -24.95 8.87 -18.83
N GLY A 564 -23.74 9.04 -18.30
CA GLY A 564 -23.41 10.17 -17.43
C GLY A 564 -24.18 10.15 -16.11
N GLY A 565 -24.46 8.96 -15.57
CA GLY A 565 -25.11 8.77 -14.28
C GLY A 565 -26.57 9.21 -14.25
N SER A 566 -27.32 9.06 -15.35
CA SER A 566 -28.74 9.45 -15.37
C SER A 566 -29.58 8.73 -14.30
N ALA A 567 -29.42 7.41 -14.15
CA ALA A 567 -30.06 6.64 -13.07
C ALA A 567 -29.49 7.00 -11.70
N TRP A 568 -28.18 7.13 -11.58
CA TRP A 568 -27.53 7.53 -10.32
C TRP A 568 -28.09 8.84 -9.77
N ARG A 569 -28.20 9.87 -10.62
CA ARG A 569 -28.70 11.21 -10.26
C ARG A 569 -30.21 11.25 -9.99
N LEU A 570 -30.95 10.18 -10.25
CA LEU A 570 -32.36 10.06 -9.81
C LEU A 570 -32.50 9.31 -8.48
N LEU A 571 -31.48 8.56 -8.05
CA LEU A 571 -31.56 7.67 -6.89
C LEU A 571 -30.74 8.15 -5.70
N PHE A 572 -29.66 8.88 -5.94
CA PHE A 572 -28.72 9.32 -4.91
C PHE A 572 -28.73 10.83 -4.75
N LEU A 573 -28.43 11.29 -3.54
CA LEU A 573 -28.18 12.71 -3.27
C LEU A 573 -26.76 13.03 -3.71
N ASN A 574 -26.57 14.21 -4.30
CA ASN A 574 -25.22 14.76 -4.47
C ASN A 574 -24.61 14.96 -3.08
N GLN A 575 -23.38 14.51 -2.90
CA GLN A 575 -22.69 14.59 -1.64
C GLN A 575 -21.37 15.36 -1.74
N VAL A 576 -20.93 15.87 -0.60
CA VAL A 576 -19.62 16.54 -0.50
C VAL A 576 -18.51 15.55 -0.82
N GLY A 577 -17.49 16.03 -1.51
CA GLY A 577 -16.41 15.21 -2.06
C GLY A 577 -16.71 14.58 -3.41
N GLU A 578 -17.98 14.63 -3.87
CA GLU A 578 -18.35 14.08 -5.15
C GLU A 578 -17.75 14.89 -6.32
N ARG A 579 -17.16 14.22 -7.32
CA ARG A 579 -16.63 14.89 -8.52
C ARG A 579 -17.77 15.27 -9.47
N PRO A 580 -17.58 16.23 -10.39
CA PRO A 580 -18.59 16.51 -11.40
C PRO A 580 -18.80 15.30 -12.33
N TRP A 581 -20.05 14.93 -12.60
CA TRP A 581 -20.36 14.01 -13.68
C TRP A 581 -19.92 14.64 -15.00
N ILE A 582 -19.08 13.94 -15.77
CA ILE A 582 -18.75 14.36 -17.14
C ILE A 582 -20.07 14.31 -17.92
N ALA A 583 -20.59 15.48 -18.29
CA ALA A 583 -21.77 15.55 -19.14
C ALA A 583 -21.47 14.80 -20.44
N GLY A 584 -22.25 13.76 -20.73
CA GLY A 584 -22.37 13.30 -22.11
C GLY A 584 -22.83 14.47 -22.99
N PRO A 585 -22.56 14.45 -24.30
CA PRO A 585 -22.70 15.59 -25.20
C PRO A 585 -24.14 16.17 -25.40
N ASP A 586 -25.12 15.82 -24.58
CA ASP A 586 -26.54 16.10 -24.84
C ASP A 586 -27.26 17.00 -23.81
N SER A 587 -26.58 17.62 -22.84
CA SER A 587 -27.25 18.58 -21.94
C SER A 587 -27.20 20.03 -22.46
N ALA A 588 -28.12 20.32 -23.38
CA ALA A 588 -28.88 21.57 -23.52
C ALA A 588 -28.16 22.92 -23.35
N GLU A 589 -27.22 23.25 -24.23
CA GLU A 589 -26.95 24.64 -24.63
C GLU A 589 -26.17 24.67 -25.96
N ASP A 590 -26.79 24.24 -27.07
CA ASP A 590 -26.32 24.58 -28.42
C ASP A 590 -27.36 24.21 -29.49
N ALA A 591 -28.53 24.84 -29.40
CA ALA A 591 -29.42 25.00 -30.55
C ALA A 591 -28.95 26.19 -31.40
N ALA A 592 -27.68 26.24 -31.78
CA ALA A 592 -27.17 27.03 -32.90
C ALA A 592 -25.71 26.68 -33.15
N THR A 593 -25.43 26.12 -34.33
CA THR A 593 -24.09 25.93 -34.91
C THR A 593 -23.23 24.80 -34.35
N SER A 594 -23.65 23.55 -34.60
CA SER A 594 -22.67 22.46 -34.71
C SER A 594 -21.75 22.73 -35.92
N PRO A 595 -20.41 22.77 -35.76
CA PRO A 595 -19.51 22.40 -36.85
C PRO A 595 -19.56 20.88 -37.02
N PRO A 596 -19.39 20.37 -38.24
CA PRO A 596 -19.59 18.95 -38.54
C PRO A 596 -18.58 18.08 -37.78
N SER A 597 -19.04 16.91 -37.36
CA SER A 597 -18.22 15.77 -36.93
C SER A 597 -17.06 15.56 -37.90
N VAL A 598 -15.82 15.64 -37.41
CA VAL A 598 -14.65 15.27 -38.20
C VAL A 598 -14.74 13.77 -38.48
N PRO A 599 -14.78 13.33 -39.75
CA PRO A 599 -14.79 11.91 -40.08
C PRO A 599 -13.48 11.26 -39.61
N ALA A 600 -13.58 10.04 -39.07
CA ALA A 600 -12.42 9.24 -38.66
C ALA A 600 -11.37 9.19 -39.80
N GLN A 601 -10.11 9.47 -39.47
CA GLN A 601 -9.04 9.59 -40.47
C GLN A 601 -8.69 8.22 -41.06
N ASP A 602 -8.48 8.14 -42.38
CA ASP A 602 -7.99 6.92 -43.04
C ASP A 602 -6.57 6.62 -42.56
N LEU A 603 -6.37 5.43 -41.97
CA LEU A 603 -5.09 5.01 -41.40
C LEU A 603 -4.12 4.38 -42.42
N ALA A 604 -4.60 4.04 -43.63
CA ALA A 604 -3.77 3.40 -44.67
C ALA A 604 -2.49 4.20 -45.04
N PRO A 605 -2.51 5.55 -45.13
CA PRO A 605 -1.32 6.34 -45.46
C PRO A 605 -0.18 6.30 -44.41
N PHE A 606 -0.47 5.87 -43.17
CA PHE A 606 0.52 5.78 -42.09
C PHE A 606 1.24 4.43 -42.05
N ALA A 607 0.76 3.44 -42.81
CA ALA A 607 1.41 2.15 -42.98
C ALA A 607 2.75 2.26 -43.73
N GLY A 608 3.66 1.33 -43.43
CA GLY A 608 4.99 1.22 -44.06
C GLY A 608 6.12 1.03 -43.05
N ASP A 609 7.35 1.03 -43.57
CA ASP A 609 8.57 0.84 -42.77
C ASP A 609 9.09 2.17 -42.22
N TRP A 610 9.35 2.18 -40.92
CA TRP A 610 9.83 3.33 -40.19
C TRP A 610 11.13 3.01 -39.45
N VAL A 611 12.09 3.93 -39.52
CA VAL A 611 13.28 3.96 -38.66
C VAL A 611 13.00 4.93 -37.52
N THR A 612 13.04 4.45 -36.28
CA THR A 612 12.61 5.22 -35.11
C THR A 612 13.71 5.31 -34.06
N THR A 613 13.49 6.15 -33.04
CA THR A 613 14.40 6.27 -31.87
C THR A 613 14.66 4.95 -31.16
N TYR A 614 13.75 3.98 -31.26
CA TYR A 614 13.81 2.69 -30.54
C TYR A 614 14.09 1.48 -31.46
N GLY A 615 14.31 1.70 -32.75
CA GLY A 615 14.51 0.63 -33.73
C GLY A 615 13.64 0.79 -34.97
N ARG A 616 13.49 -0.28 -35.76
CA ARG A 616 12.67 -0.27 -36.97
C ARG A 616 11.30 -0.84 -36.68
N VAL A 617 10.23 -0.23 -37.19
CA VAL A 617 8.87 -0.76 -37.08
C VAL A 617 8.20 -0.74 -38.43
N THR A 618 7.56 -1.85 -38.78
CA THR A 618 6.67 -1.93 -39.94
C THR A 618 5.24 -1.85 -39.45
N LEU A 619 4.53 -0.79 -39.84
CA LEU A 619 3.14 -0.55 -39.48
C LEU A 619 2.21 -1.00 -40.61
N ALA A 620 1.16 -1.74 -40.26
CA ALA A 620 0.12 -2.22 -41.19
C ALA A 620 -1.27 -1.98 -40.59
N VAL A 621 -2.25 -1.68 -41.45
CA VAL A 621 -3.66 -1.57 -41.02
C VAL A 621 -4.24 -2.98 -40.91
N ASP A 622 -4.83 -3.28 -39.75
CA ASP A 622 -5.46 -4.57 -39.45
C ASP A 622 -6.98 -4.54 -39.74
N GLN A 623 -7.63 -5.71 -39.69
CA GLN A 623 -9.03 -5.89 -40.12
C GLN A 623 -10.06 -5.07 -39.31
N ASP A 624 -9.74 -4.72 -38.06
CA ASP A 624 -10.54 -3.87 -37.17
C ASP A 624 -10.23 -2.36 -37.33
N GLY A 625 -9.46 -1.99 -38.36
CA GLY A 625 -9.12 -0.61 -38.69
C GLY A 625 -8.03 0.01 -37.81
N ALA A 626 -7.37 -0.77 -36.93
CA ALA A 626 -6.24 -0.30 -36.12
C ALA A 626 -4.92 -0.41 -36.90
N LEU A 627 -3.96 0.48 -36.64
CA LEU A 627 -2.63 0.44 -37.21
C LEU A 627 -1.68 -0.30 -36.24
N ARG A 628 -1.19 -1.47 -36.63
CA ARG A 628 -0.37 -2.34 -35.77
C ARG A 628 1.01 -2.61 -36.38
N GLY A 629 2.01 -2.82 -35.54
CA GLY A 629 3.35 -3.21 -35.96
C GLY A 629 4.19 -3.84 -34.86
N ARG A 630 5.30 -4.45 -35.24
CA ARG A 630 6.32 -4.95 -34.30
C ARG A 630 7.59 -4.14 -34.42
N LEU A 631 8.10 -3.70 -33.29
CA LEU A 631 9.37 -2.98 -33.20
C LEU A 631 10.52 -4.00 -33.23
N MET A 632 11.34 -3.92 -34.26
CA MET A 632 12.62 -4.63 -34.38
C MET A 632 13.70 -3.77 -33.72
N VAL A 633 14.22 -4.26 -32.59
CA VAL A 633 15.26 -3.56 -31.83
C VAL A 633 16.61 -4.09 -32.29
N ARG A 634 17.54 -3.18 -32.55
CA ARG A 634 18.90 -3.52 -32.99
C ARG A 634 19.79 -3.70 -31.76
N ASP A 635 20.47 -4.83 -31.67
CA ASP A 635 21.45 -5.09 -30.61
C ASP A 635 22.79 -4.38 -30.91
N SER A 636 23.72 -4.44 -29.96
CA SER A 636 25.04 -3.82 -30.06
C SER A 636 25.97 -4.46 -31.09
N ASP A 637 25.62 -5.64 -31.61
CA ASP A 637 26.40 -6.40 -32.59
C ASP A 637 25.85 -6.24 -34.03
N GLY A 638 24.76 -5.48 -34.19
CA GLY A 638 24.14 -5.17 -35.47
C GLY A 638 23.04 -6.16 -35.90
N GLY A 639 22.71 -7.15 -35.06
CA GLY A 639 21.57 -8.06 -35.25
C GLY A 639 20.24 -7.38 -34.95
N GLU A 640 19.20 -7.74 -35.71
CA GLU A 640 17.82 -7.31 -35.44
C GLU A 640 17.10 -8.41 -34.65
N ARG A 641 16.53 -8.09 -33.48
CA ARG A 641 15.68 -9.00 -32.70
C ARG A 641 14.26 -8.46 -32.65
N GLU A 642 13.30 -9.38 -32.71
CA GLU A 642 11.87 -9.08 -32.68
C GLU A 642 11.45 -8.64 -31.27
N GLY A 643 10.87 -7.44 -31.17
CA GLY A 643 10.56 -6.76 -29.90
C GLY A 643 9.09 -6.36 -29.76
N GLU A 644 8.85 -5.16 -29.22
CA GLU A 644 7.56 -4.69 -28.69
C GLU A 644 6.40 -4.71 -29.71
N ARG A 645 5.18 -5.00 -29.24
CA ARG A 645 3.95 -4.91 -30.06
C ARG A 645 3.34 -3.53 -29.90
N LEU A 646 3.18 -2.82 -31.02
CA LEU A 646 2.56 -1.50 -31.08
C LEU A 646 1.18 -1.57 -31.73
N GLU A 647 0.19 -0.94 -31.10
CA GLU A 647 -1.14 -0.71 -31.67
C GLU A 647 -1.51 0.77 -31.56
N LEU A 648 -1.95 1.37 -32.67
CA LEU A 648 -2.30 2.79 -32.80
C LEU A 648 -3.67 2.95 -33.46
N ARG A 649 -4.43 3.96 -33.04
CA ARG A 649 -5.77 4.34 -33.54
C ARG A 649 -5.85 5.85 -33.76
N ASP A 650 -6.92 6.29 -34.40
CA ASP A 650 -7.19 7.71 -34.66
C ASP A 650 -7.25 8.52 -33.35
N GLY A 651 -6.36 9.51 -33.22
CA GLY A 651 -6.30 10.41 -32.06
C GLY A 651 -7.28 11.58 -32.11
N GLY A 652 -8.18 11.64 -33.10
CA GLY A 652 -9.20 12.69 -33.23
C GLY A 652 -8.71 13.99 -33.89
N GLN A 653 -7.45 14.02 -34.35
CA GLN A 653 -6.86 15.11 -35.13
C GLN A 653 -6.08 14.54 -36.31
N ALA A 654 -6.15 15.22 -37.46
CA ALA A 654 -5.49 14.77 -38.68
C ALA A 654 -3.97 14.63 -38.46
N GLY A 655 -3.45 13.42 -38.68
CA GLY A 655 -2.03 13.10 -38.48
C GLY A 655 -1.65 12.74 -37.05
N VAL A 656 -2.58 12.73 -36.09
CA VAL A 656 -2.34 12.33 -34.70
C VAL A 656 -2.89 10.93 -34.46
N LEU A 657 -2.04 10.01 -33.98
CA LEU A 657 -2.41 8.65 -33.61
C LEU A 657 -2.09 8.38 -32.14
N THR A 658 -2.97 7.68 -31.44
CA THR A 658 -2.77 7.29 -30.03
C THR A 658 -2.96 5.79 -29.86
N GLY A 659 -2.34 5.20 -28.85
CA GLY A 659 -2.44 3.77 -28.59
C GLY A 659 -1.47 3.28 -27.54
N ALA A 660 -1.06 2.02 -27.62
CA ALA A 660 -0.20 1.41 -26.61
C ALA A 660 0.89 0.51 -27.22
N SER A 661 2.04 0.46 -26.53
CA SER A 661 3.08 -0.55 -26.75
C SER A 661 3.08 -1.56 -25.60
N LEU A 662 3.33 -2.83 -25.91
CA LEU A 662 3.41 -3.93 -24.94
C LEU A 662 4.70 -4.72 -25.11
N TYR A 663 5.44 -4.86 -24.00
CA TYR A 663 6.67 -5.66 -23.93
C TYR A 663 6.74 -6.45 -22.62
N ALA A 664 6.90 -7.77 -22.73
CA ALA A 664 7.07 -8.68 -21.58
C ALA A 664 6.06 -8.49 -20.43
N GLY A 665 4.83 -8.06 -20.73
CA GLY A 665 3.77 -7.80 -19.74
C GLY A 665 3.67 -6.36 -19.22
N HIS A 666 4.57 -5.46 -19.63
CA HIS A 666 4.50 -4.04 -19.31
C HIS A 666 3.85 -3.25 -20.44
N ARG A 667 2.91 -2.35 -20.09
CA ARG A 667 2.20 -1.49 -21.03
C ARG A 667 2.75 -0.06 -20.99
N SER A 668 2.86 0.55 -22.17
CA SER A 668 3.17 1.99 -22.31
C SER A 668 2.14 2.67 -23.20
N ASP A 669 1.65 3.83 -22.79
CA ASP A 669 0.75 4.64 -23.61
C ASP A 669 1.56 5.51 -24.58
N VAL A 670 1.10 5.57 -25.83
CA VAL A 670 1.80 6.16 -26.96
C VAL A 670 0.90 7.20 -27.64
N ALA A 671 1.46 8.37 -27.92
CA ALA A 671 0.82 9.40 -28.73
C ALA A 671 1.82 9.95 -29.76
N LEU A 672 1.49 9.86 -31.05
CA LEU A 672 2.36 10.23 -32.17
C LEU A 672 1.68 11.25 -33.07
N THR A 673 2.44 12.26 -33.50
CA THR A 673 2.02 13.26 -34.49
C THR A 673 2.91 13.16 -35.72
N PHE A 674 2.30 12.87 -36.86
CA PHE A 674 2.97 12.75 -38.16
C PHE A 674 3.01 14.10 -38.88
N ASP A 675 4.05 14.31 -39.68
CA ASP A 675 4.12 15.47 -40.55
C ASP A 675 3.10 15.42 -41.69
N ALA A 676 2.84 16.56 -42.33
CA ALA A 676 1.84 16.67 -43.40
C ALA A 676 2.12 15.73 -44.59
N GLU A 677 3.40 15.42 -44.84
CA GLU A 677 3.83 14.48 -45.89
C GLU A 677 3.87 13.01 -45.43
N ARG A 678 3.63 12.72 -44.14
CA ARG A 678 3.70 11.39 -43.50
C ARG A 678 5.02 10.67 -43.78
N ARG A 679 6.11 11.42 -43.72
CA ARG A 679 7.50 10.97 -43.84
C ARG A 679 8.22 10.96 -42.51
N THR A 680 7.74 11.72 -41.53
CA THR A 680 8.28 11.74 -40.17
C THR A 680 7.17 11.80 -39.13
N PHE A 681 7.47 11.36 -37.90
CA PHE A 681 6.60 11.58 -36.74
C PHE A 681 7.41 11.94 -35.50
N ALA A 682 6.77 12.64 -34.58
CA ALA A 682 7.26 12.91 -33.24
C ALA A 682 6.13 12.72 -32.22
N GLY A 683 6.46 12.22 -31.04
CA GLY A 683 5.47 11.83 -30.05
C GLY A 683 6.09 11.42 -28.73
N THR A 684 5.26 10.85 -27.86
CA THR A 684 5.68 10.41 -26.53
C THR A 684 5.24 8.99 -26.24
N SER A 685 6.06 8.26 -25.49
CA SER A 685 5.72 6.98 -24.86
C SER A 685 5.85 7.11 -23.34
N GLN A 686 4.88 6.60 -22.59
CA GLN A 686 4.88 6.63 -21.13
C GLN A 686 4.54 5.25 -20.58
N ALA A 687 5.48 4.65 -19.83
CA ALA A 687 5.25 3.38 -19.17
C ALA A 687 4.25 3.54 -18.00
N GLU A 688 3.44 2.52 -17.77
CA GLU A 688 2.50 2.44 -16.65
C GLU A 688 3.24 2.63 -15.31
N GLY A 689 2.82 3.63 -14.52
CA GLY A 689 3.48 4.03 -13.28
C GLY A 689 4.66 5.02 -13.41
N ALA A 690 5.09 5.37 -14.63
CA ALA A 690 6.16 6.36 -14.84
C ALA A 690 5.64 7.80 -14.76
N THR A 691 6.33 8.66 -14.01
CA THR A 691 5.99 10.09 -13.86
C THR A 691 6.50 10.99 -14.99
N SER A 692 7.27 10.43 -15.94
CA SER A 692 7.84 11.19 -17.06
C SER A 692 7.63 10.48 -18.40
N LYS A 693 7.36 11.27 -19.44
CA LYS A 693 7.16 10.79 -20.82
C LYS A 693 8.48 10.76 -21.57
N SER A 694 8.73 9.69 -22.33
CA SER A 694 9.90 9.56 -23.21
C SER A 694 9.55 10.03 -24.62
N ASN A 695 10.48 10.73 -25.28
CA ASN A 695 10.28 11.19 -26.65
C ASN A 695 10.47 10.06 -27.65
N TRP A 696 9.55 9.94 -28.60
CA TRP A 696 9.62 8.99 -29.70
C TRP A 696 9.53 9.71 -31.03
N THR A 697 10.52 9.52 -31.89
CA THR A 697 10.53 10.03 -33.26
C THR A 697 10.72 8.90 -34.27
N GLY A 698 10.23 9.11 -35.49
CA GLY A 698 10.44 8.17 -36.58
C GLY A 698 10.49 8.83 -37.95
N GLN A 699 11.20 8.19 -38.87
CA GLN A 699 11.40 8.61 -40.25
C GLN A 699 11.15 7.41 -41.17
N ARG A 700 10.44 7.62 -42.28
CA ARG A 700 10.13 6.56 -43.24
C ARG A 700 11.41 6.03 -43.90
N ALA A 701 11.58 4.70 -43.91
CA ALA A 701 12.78 4.07 -44.46
C ALA A 701 12.87 4.27 -45.98
N ALA A 702 14.03 4.71 -46.49
CA ALA A 702 14.28 4.84 -47.93
C ALA A 702 14.74 3.50 -48.52
N THR A 703 14.21 3.12 -49.68
CA THR A 703 14.64 1.93 -50.43
C THR A 703 16.12 2.07 -50.83
N PRO A 704 17.03 1.13 -50.52
CA PRO A 704 18.46 1.32 -50.76
C PRO A 704 18.82 1.23 -52.25
N ALA A 705 19.65 2.16 -52.73
CA ALA A 705 20.39 2.08 -54.00
C ALA A 705 21.80 1.46 -53.77
N PRO A 706 22.44 0.83 -54.77
CA PRO A 706 23.63 -0.01 -54.58
C PRO A 706 24.91 0.78 -54.31
N GLN A 707 25.79 0.20 -53.47
CA GLN A 707 26.99 0.80 -52.87
C GLN A 707 28.29 0.55 -53.68
N PRO A 708 29.26 1.49 -53.72
CA PRO A 708 30.63 1.23 -54.15
C PRO A 708 31.65 1.12 -52.98
N GLU A 709 32.78 0.48 -53.31
CA GLU A 709 33.86 -0.17 -52.53
C GLU A 709 34.86 0.79 -51.80
N PRO A 710 35.62 0.35 -50.75
CA PRO A 710 36.36 1.25 -49.85
C PRO A 710 37.84 1.51 -50.22
N ALA A 711 38.38 2.64 -49.75
CA ALA A 711 39.78 3.06 -49.88
C ALA A 711 40.51 3.13 -48.50
N PRO A 712 41.85 3.00 -48.45
CA PRO A 712 42.63 2.58 -47.26
C PRO A 712 43.10 3.72 -46.33
N PRO A 713 43.66 3.43 -45.14
CA PRO A 713 43.74 4.36 -44.01
C PRO A 713 45.09 5.11 -43.89
N PRO A 714 45.15 6.27 -43.20
CA PRO A 714 46.42 6.86 -42.75
C PRO A 714 46.71 6.64 -41.26
N ALA A 715 48.00 6.67 -40.97
CA ALA A 715 48.73 6.32 -39.74
C ALA A 715 48.73 7.44 -38.65
N PRO A 716 49.25 7.18 -37.43
CA PRO A 716 48.97 7.97 -36.22
C PRO A 716 50.01 9.07 -35.93
N THR A 717 49.58 10.10 -35.18
CA THR A 717 50.44 11.16 -34.58
C THR A 717 49.98 11.45 -33.14
N PRO A 718 50.78 12.09 -32.27
CA PRO A 718 51.19 11.53 -30.99
C PRO A 718 50.55 12.22 -29.77
N ALA A 719 50.72 11.58 -28.61
CA ALA A 719 50.22 12.00 -27.31
C ALA A 719 50.76 13.36 -26.82
N PRO A 720 49.94 14.18 -26.13
CA PRO A 720 50.42 15.27 -25.28
C PRO A 720 50.63 14.84 -23.81
N THR A 721 51.73 15.37 -23.30
CA THR A 721 52.34 15.39 -21.96
C THR A 721 51.37 15.69 -20.78
N PRO A 722 51.61 15.12 -19.58
CA PRO A 722 50.75 15.34 -18.41
C PRO A 722 50.97 16.70 -17.74
N ALA A 723 49.87 17.30 -17.27
CA ALA A 723 49.82 18.51 -16.43
C ALA A 723 50.01 18.17 -14.93
N PRO A 724 50.39 19.13 -14.08
CA PRO A 724 51.15 18.89 -12.85
C PRO A 724 50.31 18.38 -11.66
N GLU A 725 50.97 17.59 -10.82
CA GLU A 725 50.48 17.08 -9.54
C GLU A 725 50.03 18.21 -8.60
N THR A 726 48.78 18.13 -8.16
CA THR A 726 48.30 18.85 -6.98
C THR A 726 48.65 18.08 -5.72
N THR A 727 49.39 18.72 -4.84
CA THR A 727 49.76 18.29 -3.49
C THR A 727 48.54 17.86 -2.65
N PRO A 728 48.60 16.77 -1.86
CA PRO A 728 47.50 16.36 -1.00
C PRO A 728 47.37 17.28 0.23
N GLN A 729 46.15 17.74 0.51
CA GLN A 729 45.78 18.37 1.77
C GLN A 729 45.61 17.29 2.87
N PRO A 730 45.98 17.54 4.13
CA PRO A 730 46.05 16.49 5.15
C PRO A 730 44.67 16.17 5.72
N GLY A 731 44.25 14.91 5.59
CA GLY A 731 43.06 14.35 6.22
C GLY A 731 43.40 13.06 6.95
N SER A 732 42.82 12.89 8.14
CA SER A 732 42.87 11.78 9.11
C SER A 732 43.18 10.37 8.55
N PRO A 733 43.86 9.49 9.33
CA PRO A 733 44.54 8.29 8.83
C PRO A 733 43.56 7.36 8.10
N ALA A 734 43.73 7.28 6.78
CA ALA A 734 42.98 6.35 5.95
C ALA A 734 43.34 4.91 6.35
N ARG A 735 42.32 4.07 6.57
CA ARG A 735 42.49 2.61 6.54
C ARG A 735 43.15 2.27 5.19
N PRO A 736 44.19 1.42 5.15
CA PRO A 736 44.90 1.12 3.92
C PRO A 736 43.93 0.55 2.88
N VAL A 737 43.95 1.11 1.68
CA VAL A 737 43.20 0.57 0.54
C VAL A 737 43.87 -0.72 0.09
N ALA A 738 43.08 -1.77 -0.08
CA ALA A 738 43.55 -3.06 -0.52
C ALA A 738 43.93 -3.05 -2.01
N GLN A 739 44.99 -3.80 -2.37
CA GLN A 739 45.46 -3.90 -3.75
C GLN A 739 44.44 -4.66 -4.61
N ALA A 740 43.99 -4.03 -5.71
CA ALA A 740 43.14 -4.67 -6.72
C ALA A 740 43.87 -5.86 -7.39
N GLY A 741 43.12 -6.87 -7.83
CA GLY A 741 43.65 -8.04 -8.53
C GLY A 741 44.35 -9.08 -7.65
N VAL A 742 44.36 -8.90 -6.32
CA VAL A 742 44.87 -9.87 -5.34
C VAL A 742 43.77 -10.21 -4.32
N PHE A 743 43.80 -11.44 -3.77
CA PHE A 743 42.87 -11.89 -2.73
C PHE A 743 43.23 -11.31 -1.35
N HIS A 744 42.22 -10.85 -0.63
CA HIS A 744 42.30 -10.34 0.74
C HIS A 744 41.33 -11.11 1.64
N GLU A 745 41.74 -11.41 2.87
CA GLU A 745 40.98 -12.26 3.80
C GLU A 745 39.73 -11.55 4.36
N LEU A 746 38.56 -12.19 4.30
CA LEU A 746 37.34 -11.85 5.05
C LEU A 746 37.09 -12.91 6.15
N GLU A 747 35.87 -13.42 6.35
CA GLU A 747 35.58 -14.42 7.41
C GLU A 747 35.57 -15.84 6.84
N ASP A 748 34.54 -16.19 6.06
CA ASP A 748 34.46 -17.49 5.38
C ASP A 748 35.03 -17.44 3.94
N PHE A 749 35.41 -16.26 3.45
CA PHE A 749 35.93 -16.07 2.10
C PHE A 749 37.18 -15.19 2.04
N ASP A 750 38.02 -15.39 1.03
CA ASP A 750 38.91 -14.35 0.53
C ASP A 750 38.19 -13.59 -0.60
N VAL A 751 38.43 -12.28 -0.72
CA VAL A 751 37.86 -11.43 -1.77
C VAL A 751 38.95 -10.81 -2.63
N ARG A 752 38.77 -10.88 -3.95
CA ARG A 752 39.57 -10.17 -4.95
C ARG A 752 38.68 -9.15 -5.66
N PHE A 753 39.11 -7.89 -5.65
CA PHE A 753 38.51 -6.85 -6.48
C PHE A 753 39.05 -6.93 -7.90
N ASP A 754 38.16 -7.17 -8.86
CA ASP A 754 38.54 -7.33 -10.26
C ASP A 754 38.54 -5.98 -10.98
N ARG A 755 37.42 -5.24 -10.92
CA ARG A 755 37.27 -3.90 -11.52
C ARG A 755 35.95 -3.22 -11.11
N ALA A 756 35.85 -1.92 -11.35
CA ALA A 756 34.59 -1.18 -11.31
C ALA A 756 34.37 -0.39 -12.61
N VAL A 757 33.12 -0.34 -13.11
CA VAL A 757 32.79 0.31 -14.39
C VAL A 757 31.50 1.13 -14.24
N ALA A 758 31.51 2.38 -14.68
CA ALA A 758 30.31 3.21 -14.76
C ALA A 758 29.48 2.85 -15.99
N ALA A 759 28.18 2.61 -15.79
CA ALA A 759 27.22 2.36 -16.85
C ALA A 759 26.59 3.66 -17.35
N ARG A 760 26.08 3.66 -18.59
CA ARG A 760 25.47 4.84 -19.23
C ARG A 760 24.25 5.40 -18.48
N ASN A 761 23.56 4.57 -17.70
CA ASN A 761 22.41 4.97 -16.87
C ASN A 761 22.82 5.66 -15.55
N GLY A 762 24.12 5.77 -15.27
CA GLY A 762 24.65 6.36 -14.05
C GLY A 762 24.80 5.40 -12.86
N SER A 763 24.69 4.08 -13.08
CA SER A 763 25.06 3.07 -12.08
C SER A 763 26.53 2.67 -12.21
N VAL A 764 27.07 2.01 -11.18
CA VAL A 764 28.44 1.50 -11.14
C VAL A 764 28.40 0.01 -10.88
N HIS A 765 28.99 -0.74 -11.81
CA HIS A 765 29.12 -2.18 -11.71
C HIS A 765 30.45 -2.52 -11.06
N VAL A 766 30.42 -3.15 -9.88
CA VAL A 766 31.60 -3.56 -9.12
C VAL A 766 31.77 -5.06 -9.23
N PHE A 767 32.84 -5.52 -9.89
CA PHE A 767 33.11 -6.93 -10.16
C PHE A 767 34.09 -7.49 -9.12
N LEU A 768 33.73 -8.64 -8.56
CA LEU A 768 34.45 -9.31 -7.48
C LEU A 768 34.57 -10.80 -7.78
N THR A 769 35.67 -11.38 -7.33
CA THR A 769 35.84 -12.83 -7.23
C THR A 769 36.09 -13.18 -5.78
N VAL A 770 35.36 -14.16 -5.24
CA VAL A 770 35.58 -14.67 -3.89
C VAL A 770 36.09 -16.09 -3.91
N ARG A 771 36.86 -16.49 -2.91
CA ARG A 771 37.36 -17.84 -2.71
C ARG A 771 36.93 -18.35 -1.35
N ASN A 772 36.23 -19.48 -1.29
CA ASN A 772 35.80 -20.07 -0.02
C ASN A 772 37.01 -20.63 0.74
N THR A 773 37.30 -20.11 1.93
CA THR A 773 38.45 -20.52 2.76
C THR A 773 38.10 -21.62 3.76
N THR A 774 36.82 -22.00 3.84
CA THR A 774 36.31 -22.96 4.82
C THR A 774 36.34 -24.39 4.28
N ALA A 775 36.31 -25.38 5.18
CA ALA A 775 36.32 -26.80 4.82
C ALA A 775 34.97 -27.33 4.29
N SER A 776 33.95 -26.47 4.17
CA SER A 776 32.58 -26.84 3.78
C SER A 776 32.06 -25.92 2.67
N ASN A 777 31.09 -26.42 1.89
CA ASN A 777 30.40 -25.61 0.89
C ASN A 777 29.73 -24.38 1.53
N ARG A 778 29.87 -23.21 0.90
CA ARG A 778 29.25 -21.97 1.36
C ARG A 778 28.30 -21.42 0.29
N SER A 779 27.08 -21.10 0.69
CA SER A 779 26.09 -20.49 -0.20
C SER A 779 26.25 -18.97 -0.18
N ILE A 780 26.26 -18.34 -1.35
CA ILE A 780 26.38 -16.89 -1.50
C ILE A 780 25.03 -16.34 -1.98
N GLY A 781 24.14 -16.08 -1.03
CA GLY A 781 22.86 -15.41 -1.29
C GLY A 781 22.94 -13.89 -1.13
N ALA A 782 21.84 -13.20 -1.45
CA ALA A 782 21.68 -11.78 -1.15
C ALA A 782 21.86 -11.55 0.37
N GLY A 783 22.70 -10.58 0.74
CA GLY A 783 22.99 -10.26 2.15
C GLY A 783 24.21 -10.96 2.76
N VAL A 784 24.77 -12.01 2.14
CA VAL A 784 26.05 -12.60 2.59
C VAL A 784 27.19 -11.61 2.41
N PHE A 785 27.23 -10.94 1.26
CA PHE A 785 28.12 -9.82 1.04
C PHE A 785 27.34 -8.52 0.95
N LYS A 786 27.93 -7.46 1.48
CA LYS A 786 27.46 -6.10 1.30
C LYS A 786 28.60 -5.24 0.76
N ALA A 787 28.31 -4.49 -0.29
CA ALA A 787 29.18 -3.44 -0.79
C ALA A 787 28.70 -2.09 -0.26
N VAL A 788 29.64 -1.23 0.16
CA VAL A 788 29.38 0.17 0.48
C VAL A 788 30.27 1.03 -0.41
N MET A 789 29.67 1.78 -1.32
CA MET A 789 30.36 2.67 -2.24
C MET A 789 30.29 4.10 -1.69
N THR A 790 31.46 4.69 -1.47
CA THR A 790 31.63 5.97 -0.79
C THR A 790 32.23 6.99 -1.75
N ASP A 791 31.65 8.18 -1.78
CA ASP A 791 32.17 9.31 -2.55
C ASP A 791 33.27 10.08 -1.79
N ILE A 792 33.90 11.05 -2.46
CA ILE A 792 34.97 11.88 -1.87
C ILE A 792 34.48 12.80 -0.74
N ASP A 793 33.17 13.02 -0.64
CA ASP A 793 32.55 13.77 0.45
C ASP A 793 32.23 12.85 1.64
N GLY A 794 32.55 11.55 1.53
CA GLY A 794 32.41 10.53 2.57
C GLY A 794 31.00 9.95 2.70
N VAL A 795 30.14 10.21 1.71
CA VAL A 795 28.76 9.74 1.68
C VAL A 795 28.72 8.35 1.04
N GLY A 796 28.38 7.34 1.85
CA GLY A 796 28.26 5.95 1.43
C GLY A 796 26.85 5.53 1.06
N VAL A 797 26.72 4.67 0.05
CA VAL A 797 25.50 3.93 -0.31
C VAL A 797 25.81 2.45 -0.36
N SER A 798 24.84 1.61 0.00
CA SER A 798 25.09 0.17 0.09
C SER A 798 24.25 -0.67 -0.85
N GLU A 799 24.79 -1.81 -1.26
CA GLU A 799 24.12 -2.84 -2.04
C GLU A 799 24.46 -4.23 -1.46
N SER A 800 23.51 -5.16 -1.47
CA SER A 800 23.70 -6.54 -1.04
C SER A 800 23.21 -7.57 -2.05
N GLN A 801 22.52 -7.11 -3.11
CA GLN A 801 22.13 -7.95 -4.22
C GLN A 801 23.32 -8.20 -5.15
N ILE A 802 23.61 -9.47 -5.38
CA ILE A 802 24.67 -9.90 -6.30
C ILE A 802 24.08 -10.35 -7.64
N TRP A 803 24.86 -10.17 -8.70
CA TRP A 803 24.49 -10.48 -10.08
C TRP A 803 25.59 -11.28 -10.77
N ARG A 804 25.24 -12.01 -11.84
CA ARG A 804 26.21 -12.74 -12.66
C ARG A 804 27.28 -11.78 -13.20
N ALA A 805 28.55 -12.15 -13.07
CA ALA A 805 29.69 -11.36 -13.55
C ALA A 805 29.91 -11.46 -15.07
N THR A 806 29.37 -12.49 -15.73
CA THR A 806 29.68 -12.88 -17.11
C THR A 806 28.78 -12.25 -18.17
N SER A 807 27.60 -11.74 -17.79
CA SER A 807 26.65 -11.09 -18.70
C SER A 807 26.88 -9.57 -18.78
N GLU A 808 26.65 -8.95 -19.93
CA GLU A 808 26.85 -7.50 -20.09
C GLU A 808 25.80 -6.72 -19.27
N ALA A 809 24.53 -7.15 -19.33
CA ALA A 809 23.45 -6.65 -18.48
C ALA A 809 23.33 -7.46 -17.16
N PRO A 810 22.98 -6.84 -16.02
CA PRO A 810 22.74 -7.54 -14.75
C PRO A 810 21.72 -8.67 -14.89
N GLU A 811 22.16 -9.90 -14.64
CA GLU A 811 21.33 -11.10 -14.71
C GLU A 811 21.36 -11.83 -13.36
N SER A 812 20.19 -12.21 -12.87
CA SER A 812 20.05 -12.95 -11.62
C SER A 812 20.58 -14.38 -11.76
N PHE A 813 20.88 -15.00 -10.62
CA PHE A 813 21.18 -16.44 -10.59
C PHE A 813 19.87 -17.23 -10.52
N ASP A 814 19.78 -18.33 -11.26
CA ASP A 814 18.59 -19.19 -11.28
C ASP A 814 18.38 -19.95 -9.96
N ALA A 815 19.44 -20.04 -9.16
CA ALA A 815 19.45 -20.57 -7.80
C ALA A 815 20.60 -19.93 -7.00
N THR A 816 20.53 -19.96 -5.67
CA THR A 816 21.60 -19.45 -4.80
C THR A 816 22.94 -20.12 -5.14
N PRO A 817 23.97 -19.36 -5.55
CA PRO A 817 25.29 -19.90 -5.82
C PRO A 817 25.87 -20.61 -4.60
N VAL A 818 26.48 -21.77 -4.83
CA VAL A 818 27.21 -22.53 -3.80
C VAL A 818 28.66 -22.64 -4.24
N VAL A 819 29.59 -22.29 -3.36
CA VAL A 819 31.03 -22.31 -3.60
C VAL A 819 31.64 -23.39 -2.71
N GLY A 820 32.25 -24.40 -3.31
CA GLY A 820 32.94 -25.47 -2.61
C GLY A 820 34.23 -25.01 -1.92
N PRO A 821 34.80 -25.80 -0.99
CA PRO A 821 36.07 -25.48 -0.32
C PRO A 821 37.19 -25.18 -1.32
N GLY A 822 37.80 -23.99 -1.20
CA GLY A 822 38.88 -23.53 -2.08
C GLY A 822 38.45 -23.10 -3.49
N GLU A 823 37.17 -23.23 -3.85
CA GLU A 823 36.67 -22.80 -5.15
C GLU A 823 36.54 -21.27 -5.23
N GLU A 824 36.71 -20.74 -6.44
CA GLU A 824 36.54 -19.31 -6.76
C GLU A 824 35.21 -19.05 -7.45
N PHE A 825 34.57 -17.93 -7.14
CA PHE A 825 33.29 -17.54 -7.71
C PHE A 825 33.23 -16.04 -8.01
N GLY A 826 32.89 -15.70 -9.25
CA GLY A 826 32.79 -14.33 -9.73
C GLY A 826 31.35 -13.81 -9.74
N PHE A 827 31.15 -12.61 -9.19
CA PHE A 827 29.86 -11.90 -9.22
C PHE A 827 30.08 -10.38 -9.32
N ARG A 828 28.99 -9.63 -9.46
CA ARG A 828 29.04 -8.16 -9.42
C ARG A 828 27.95 -7.57 -8.53
N PHE A 829 28.22 -6.38 -8.01
CA PHE A 829 27.19 -5.47 -7.50
C PHE A 829 26.84 -4.43 -8.56
N VAL A 830 25.59 -3.99 -8.57
CA VAL A 830 25.11 -2.88 -9.42
C VAL A 830 24.67 -1.77 -8.49
N MET A 831 25.53 -0.77 -8.31
CA MET A 831 25.36 0.25 -7.28
C MET A 831 24.97 1.59 -7.89
N SER A 832 24.00 2.28 -7.32
CA SER A 832 23.67 3.66 -7.69
C SER A 832 24.41 4.63 -6.77
N PRO A 833 25.34 5.48 -7.26
CA PRO A 833 26.02 6.44 -6.40
C PRO A 833 25.09 7.39 -5.67
N ALA A 834 25.51 7.83 -4.48
CA ALA A 834 24.77 8.79 -3.66
C ALA A 834 24.53 10.12 -4.39
N SER A 835 25.49 10.51 -5.23
CA SER A 835 25.48 11.74 -6.01
C SER A 835 26.16 11.48 -7.36
N ARG A 836 25.57 11.98 -8.45
CA ARG A 836 26.17 11.90 -9.80
C ARG A 836 27.20 12.99 -10.08
N VAL A 837 27.35 13.94 -9.15
CA VAL A 837 28.24 15.11 -9.28
C VAL A 837 29.40 15.08 -8.28
N SER A 838 29.42 14.11 -7.37
CA SER A 838 30.53 13.86 -6.43
C SER A 838 31.40 12.71 -6.97
N PRO A 839 32.73 12.91 -7.10
CA PRO A 839 33.64 11.84 -7.48
C PRO A 839 33.60 10.68 -6.48
N LEU A 840 33.72 9.45 -6.98
CA LEU A 840 33.83 8.28 -6.12
C LEU A 840 35.19 8.22 -5.43
N SER A 841 35.26 7.53 -4.29
CA SER A 841 36.49 7.35 -3.52
C SER A 841 36.78 5.86 -3.36
N THR A 842 35.96 5.16 -2.60
CA THR A 842 36.18 3.74 -2.25
C THR A 842 34.93 2.90 -2.43
N VAL A 843 35.12 1.59 -2.61
CA VAL A 843 34.07 0.60 -2.36
C VAL A 843 34.58 -0.39 -1.31
N ALA A 844 33.83 -0.54 -0.22
CA ALA A 844 34.12 -1.49 0.83
C ALA A 844 33.26 -2.72 0.71
N ILE A 845 33.89 -3.90 0.70
CA ILE A 845 33.23 -5.20 0.66
C ILE A 845 33.30 -5.82 2.04
N ARG A 846 32.17 -6.34 2.51
CA ARG A 846 32.07 -7.01 3.81
C ARG A 846 31.24 -8.26 3.73
N GLU A 847 31.58 -9.21 4.57
CA GLU A 847 30.81 -10.43 4.83
C GLU A 847 29.99 -10.30 6.14
N SER A 848 30.53 -9.57 7.12
CA SER A 848 29.89 -9.26 8.40
C SER A 848 30.16 -7.80 8.80
N ASP A 849 29.56 -7.33 9.90
CA ASP A 849 29.87 -6.00 10.46
C ASP A 849 31.27 -5.90 11.10
N ALA A 850 32.00 -7.01 11.27
CA ALA A 850 33.29 -7.07 11.96
C ALA A 850 34.52 -6.99 11.03
N ARG A 851 34.41 -7.41 9.76
CA ARG A 851 35.50 -7.37 8.77
C ARG A 851 35.06 -6.74 7.45
N SER A 852 35.73 -5.66 7.04
CA SER A 852 35.49 -4.96 5.77
C SER A 852 36.81 -4.62 5.07
N ILE A 853 36.86 -4.78 3.75
CA ILE A 853 38.02 -4.48 2.91
C ILE A 853 37.62 -3.40 1.90
N ALA A 854 38.37 -2.29 1.86
CA ALA A 854 38.10 -1.15 0.98
C ALA A 854 39.04 -1.14 -0.24
N PHE A 855 38.49 -0.88 -1.42
CA PHE A 855 39.21 -0.78 -2.69
C PHE A 855 39.03 0.62 -3.29
N ASP A 856 40.06 1.12 -3.99
CA ASP A 856 40.02 2.42 -4.67
C ASP A 856 39.14 2.33 -5.92
N VAL A 857 38.22 3.28 -6.07
CA VAL A 857 37.38 3.44 -7.26
C VAL A 857 37.40 4.89 -7.77
N SER A 858 38.41 5.67 -7.37
CA SER A 858 38.51 7.09 -7.67
C SER A 858 38.59 7.40 -9.18
N GLY A 859 39.06 6.44 -9.98
CA GLY A 859 39.08 6.52 -11.44
C GLY A 859 37.73 6.33 -12.15
N VAL A 860 36.65 5.97 -11.43
CA VAL A 860 35.33 5.70 -12.02
C VAL A 860 34.49 6.97 -12.06
N THR A 861 34.14 7.44 -13.27
CA THR A 861 33.39 8.69 -13.48
C THR A 861 31.94 8.41 -13.89
N VAL A 862 30.97 8.91 -13.10
CA VAL A 862 29.53 8.63 -13.27
C VAL A 862 28.72 9.83 -13.78
N GLY A 863 29.38 10.96 -14.04
CA GLY A 863 28.75 12.20 -14.49
C GLY A 863 29.72 13.39 -14.50
N GLN A 864 29.18 14.61 -14.73
CA GLN A 864 29.97 15.84 -14.61
C GLN A 864 30.21 16.19 -13.14
N VAL A 865 31.49 16.32 -12.77
CA VAL A 865 31.90 16.64 -11.41
C VAL A 865 31.66 18.12 -11.12
N ALA A 866 30.92 18.40 -10.05
CA ALA A 866 30.71 19.76 -9.57
C ALA A 866 31.87 20.19 -8.64
N PRO A 867 32.26 21.48 -8.66
CA PRO A 867 33.26 22.00 -7.75
C PRO A 867 32.78 21.89 -6.28
N PRO A 868 33.69 21.75 -5.31
CA PRO A 868 33.33 21.71 -3.90
C PRO A 868 32.67 23.04 -3.45
N ALA A 869 31.66 22.97 -2.58
CA ALA A 869 31.12 24.17 -1.94
C ALA A 869 32.15 24.79 -0.98
N ALA A 870 32.17 26.11 -0.92
CA ALA A 870 33.08 26.85 -0.03
C ALA A 870 32.66 26.69 1.43
N GLY A 871 33.53 26.10 2.25
CA GLY A 871 33.37 26.02 3.71
C GLY A 871 34.18 24.87 4.31
N ALA A 872 35.44 25.13 4.67
CA ALA A 872 36.16 24.28 5.62
C ALA A 872 36.03 24.94 6.99
N GLY A 873 35.07 24.49 7.80
CA GLY A 873 34.91 25.02 9.15
C GLY A 873 36.09 24.64 10.03
N SER A 874 36.59 25.59 10.81
CA SER A 874 37.70 25.43 11.78
C SER A 874 37.25 24.90 13.15
N GLY A 875 35.97 24.57 13.33
CA GLY A 875 35.41 24.14 14.62
C GLY A 875 35.81 22.72 15.06
N GLY A 876 35.73 22.45 16.37
CA GLY A 876 35.89 21.10 16.92
C GLY A 876 34.65 20.23 16.75
N PHE A 877 34.83 18.91 16.68
CA PHE A 877 33.74 17.93 16.71
C PHE A 877 33.06 17.89 18.09
N LYS A 878 31.73 17.79 18.11
CA LYS A 878 30.94 17.53 19.32
C LYS A 878 30.26 16.16 19.21
N ALA A 879 30.23 15.42 20.30
CA ALA A 879 29.63 14.07 20.33
C ALA A 879 28.09 14.13 20.28
N LEU A 880 27.52 13.28 19.44
CA LEU A 880 26.14 12.82 19.46
C LEU A 880 26.10 11.37 19.97
N SER A 881 24.96 10.68 19.92
CA SER A 881 24.80 9.33 20.50
C SER A 881 25.70 8.28 19.83
N GLU A 882 25.82 8.32 18.50
CA GLU A 882 26.60 7.34 17.73
C GLU A 882 27.60 7.95 16.74
N LEU A 883 27.54 9.27 16.55
CA LEU A 883 28.38 10.05 15.63
C LEU A 883 28.90 11.28 16.34
N ASP A 884 29.97 11.88 15.83
CA ASP A 884 30.32 13.26 16.18
C ASP A 884 29.86 14.20 15.05
N VAL A 885 29.53 15.44 15.38
CA VAL A 885 29.13 16.46 14.42
C VAL A 885 29.97 17.73 14.56
N ARG A 886 30.30 18.32 13.41
CA ARG A 886 30.90 19.66 13.29
C ARG A 886 30.13 20.46 12.26
N ILE A 887 29.94 21.76 12.50
CA ILE A 887 29.43 22.68 11.48
C ILE A 887 30.61 23.19 10.66
N ASP A 888 30.54 23.00 9.34
CA ASP A 888 31.59 23.42 8.39
C ASP A 888 31.33 24.84 7.86
N GLY A 889 30.07 25.27 7.83
CA GLY A 889 29.71 26.61 7.41
C GLY A 889 28.21 26.82 7.32
N VAL A 890 27.80 28.09 7.34
CA VAL A 890 26.42 28.51 7.11
C VAL A 890 26.44 29.56 6.01
N VAL A 891 25.71 29.33 4.93
CA VAL A 891 25.69 30.21 3.76
C VAL A 891 24.27 30.68 3.49
N ARG A 892 24.10 31.98 3.27
CA ARG A 892 22.81 32.54 2.85
C ARG A 892 22.72 32.53 1.33
N GLY A 893 21.73 31.84 0.79
CA GLY A 893 21.42 31.83 -0.63
C GLY A 893 20.84 33.15 -1.13
N ARG A 894 20.96 33.40 -2.44
CA ARG A 894 20.34 34.57 -3.11
C ARG A 894 18.82 34.56 -3.06
N ASP A 895 18.23 33.39 -2.87
CA ASP A 895 16.80 33.12 -2.67
C ASP A 895 16.34 33.32 -1.21
N GLY A 896 17.22 33.81 -0.33
CA GLY A 896 16.92 34.08 1.07
C GLY A 896 16.93 32.85 1.99
N ARG A 897 17.06 31.64 1.43
CA ARG A 897 17.18 30.37 2.18
C ARG A 897 18.58 30.22 2.76
N MET A 898 18.69 29.59 3.93
CA MET A 898 19.98 29.37 4.59
C MET A 898 20.42 27.91 4.48
N GLU A 899 21.66 27.71 4.07
CA GLU A 899 22.30 26.40 3.93
C GLU A 899 23.24 26.17 5.11
N VAL A 900 23.13 25.01 5.74
CA VAL A 900 24.07 24.56 6.78
C VAL A 900 24.87 23.40 6.23
N PHE A 901 26.18 23.56 6.18
CA PHE A 901 27.13 22.51 5.84
C PHE A 901 27.69 21.93 7.14
N LEU A 902 27.64 20.61 7.27
CA LEU A 902 28.16 19.91 8.44
C LEU A 902 28.93 18.66 8.05
N THR A 903 29.83 18.26 8.93
CA THR A 903 30.56 17.00 8.85
C THR A 903 30.10 16.11 9.99
N LEU A 904 29.67 14.89 9.66
CA LEU A 904 29.45 13.81 10.62
C LEU A 904 30.67 12.89 10.61
N ARG A 905 31.23 12.61 11.78
CA ARG A 905 32.32 11.65 11.95
C ARG A 905 31.79 10.41 12.64
N ASN A 906 32.19 9.24 12.17
CA ASN A 906 31.94 7.99 12.86
C ASN A 906 33.12 7.65 13.77
N PRO A 907 33.03 7.83 15.10
CA PRO A 907 34.12 7.51 16.03
C PRO A 907 34.21 6.01 16.35
N GLY A 908 33.24 5.21 15.92
CA GLY A 908 33.16 3.78 16.22
C GLY A 908 33.96 2.90 15.25
N ASP A 909 33.94 1.61 15.54
CA ASP A 909 34.57 0.52 14.77
C ASP A 909 33.62 -0.15 13.77
N ARG A 910 32.34 0.22 13.78
CA ARG A 910 31.29 -0.28 12.87
C ARG A 910 30.75 0.82 11.98
N ILE A 911 30.26 0.46 10.79
CA ILE A 911 29.60 1.41 9.88
C ILE A 911 28.38 1.98 10.59
N ARG A 912 28.22 3.30 10.56
CA ARG A 912 27.06 4.01 11.08
C ARG A 912 26.21 4.54 9.94
N THR A 913 24.93 4.70 10.20
CA THR A 913 23.98 5.23 9.22
C THR A 913 23.33 6.49 9.73
N THR A 914 23.14 7.45 8.85
CA THR A 914 22.27 8.61 9.05
C THR A 914 21.17 8.59 7.99
N SER A 915 20.00 9.12 8.31
CA SER A 915 18.86 9.18 7.40
C SER A 915 18.20 10.56 7.39
N LYS A 916 17.31 10.76 6.42
CA LYS A 916 16.49 11.97 6.33
C LYS A 916 15.71 12.20 7.63
N GLY A 917 15.94 13.33 8.28
CA GLY A 917 15.25 13.74 9.51
C GLY A 917 15.81 13.17 10.82
N TRP A 918 16.83 12.30 10.78
CA TRP A 918 17.46 11.79 12.01
C TRP A 918 18.30 12.86 12.72
N ILE A 919 19.22 13.50 11.99
CA ILE A 919 19.90 14.70 12.49
C ILE A 919 19.01 15.91 12.22
N LYS A 920 18.54 16.55 13.29
CA LYS A 920 17.71 17.75 13.26
C LYS A 920 18.55 18.96 13.59
N ILE A 921 18.54 19.95 12.70
CA ILE A 921 19.16 21.26 12.94
C ILE A 921 18.04 22.26 13.15
N SER A 922 18.13 23.04 14.22
CA SER A 922 17.16 24.06 14.59
C SER A 922 17.85 25.35 15.02
N ALA A 923 17.16 26.48 14.86
CA ALA A 923 17.65 27.81 15.19
C ALA A 923 16.49 28.77 15.41
N GLN A 924 16.76 30.00 15.83
CA GLN A 924 15.71 30.99 16.10
C GLN A 924 15.36 31.79 14.83
N GLY A 925 14.08 31.90 14.52
CA GLY A 925 13.54 32.76 13.47
C GLY A 925 13.58 34.25 13.84
N PRO A 926 13.29 35.16 12.88
CA PRO A 926 13.32 36.61 13.11
C PRO A 926 12.26 37.09 14.12
N ASP A 927 11.21 36.29 14.32
CA ASP A 927 10.08 36.47 15.24
C ASP A 927 10.30 35.78 16.60
N GLY A 928 11.45 35.13 16.79
CA GLY A 928 11.77 34.39 17.99
C GLY A 928 11.33 32.93 18.00
N ALA A 929 10.61 32.45 16.96
CA ALA A 929 10.15 31.06 16.86
C ALA A 929 11.31 30.08 16.60
N ARG A 930 11.22 28.83 17.06
CA ARG A 930 12.24 27.80 16.75
C ARG A 930 11.95 27.21 15.37
N ILE A 931 12.82 27.47 14.41
CA ILE A 931 12.74 26.98 13.03
C ILE A 931 13.65 25.76 12.89
N THR A 932 13.20 24.75 12.16
CA THR A 932 13.97 23.53 11.87
C THR A 932 14.32 23.45 10.39
N THR A 933 15.42 22.76 10.07
CA THR A 933 15.78 22.44 8.69
C THR A 933 14.79 21.44 8.09
N ARG A 934 14.63 21.46 6.76
CA ARG A 934 13.86 20.44 6.02
C ARG A 934 14.46 19.06 6.33
N SER A 935 13.60 18.07 6.57
CA SER A 935 13.98 16.67 6.83
C SER A 935 14.49 15.97 5.57
N ALA A 936 15.56 16.49 4.97
CA ALA A 936 16.20 15.97 3.77
C ALA A 936 17.72 16.16 3.87
N LEU A 937 18.47 15.23 3.30
CA LEU A 937 19.92 15.26 3.20
C LEU A 937 20.28 15.69 1.78
N TYR A 938 21.22 16.63 1.64
CA TYR A 938 21.69 17.08 0.34
C TYR A 938 23.21 16.87 0.22
N PRO A 939 23.71 16.56 -0.99
CA PRO A 939 25.14 16.56 -1.24
C PRO A 939 25.66 17.98 -1.04
N VAL A 940 26.90 18.08 -0.58
CA VAL A 940 27.58 19.37 -0.45
C VAL A 940 27.97 19.95 -1.81
N ARG A 941 27.88 19.15 -2.88
CA ARG A 941 28.14 19.55 -4.27
C ARG A 941 26.84 19.57 -5.09
N GLY A 942 26.76 20.49 -6.05
CA GLY A 942 25.67 20.51 -7.02
C GLY A 942 24.36 21.16 -6.53
N PRO A 943 23.27 21.00 -7.31
CA PRO A 943 22.04 21.77 -7.15
C PRO A 943 21.30 21.43 -5.84
N ARG A 944 20.52 22.39 -5.33
CA ARG A 944 19.76 22.28 -4.07
C ARG A 944 18.58 21.32 -4.12
N SER A 945 18.17 20.90 -5.31
CA SER A 945 17.09 19.93 -5.54
C SER A 945 17.56 18.48 -5.53
N ALA A 946 18.88 18.23 -5.59
CA ALA A 946 19.41 16.88 -5.58
C ALA A 946 19.46 16.38 -4.13
N GLU A 947 18.47 15.61 -3.71
CA GLU A 947 18.47 14.96 -2.40
C GLU A 947 19.33 13.69 -2.44
N LEU A 948 20.05 13.43 -1.36
CA LEU A 948 20.72 12.15 -1.14
C LEU A 948 19.68 11.05 -0.87
N PRO A 949 20.07 9.77 -1.03
CA PRO A 949 19.23 8.62 -0.70
C PRO A 949 18.72 8.65 0.76
N LEU A 950 17.68 7.86 1.04
CA LEU A 950 17.05 7.79 2.36
C LEU A 950 18.03 7.46 3.49
N LEU A 951 19.00 6.57 3.21
CA LEU A 951 20.05 6.13 4.12
C LEU A 951 21.43 6.47 3.55
N VAL A 952 22.26 7.10 4.37
CA VAL A 952 23.67 7.40 4.08
C VAL A 952 24.53 6.63 5.08
N TYR A 953 25.54 5.93 4.58
CA TYR A 953 26.48 5.13 5.35
C TYR A 953 27.78 5.91 5.58
N ILE A 954 28.31 5.84 6.81
CA ILE A 954 29.57 6.46 7.21
C ILE A 954 30.48 5.36 7.76
N GLU A 955 31.58 5.10 7.08
CA GLU A 955 32.53 4.06 7.47
C GLU A 955 33.22 4.36 8.82
N PRO A 956 33.69 3.33 9.56
CA PRO A 956 34.46 3.51 10.79
C PRO A 956 35.62 4.49 10.62
N GLY A 957 35.72 5.48 11.51
CA GLY A 957 36.77 6.50 11.49
C GLY A 957 36.70 7.48 10.31
N ARG A 958 35.66 7.42 9.47
CA ARG A 958 35.46 8.35 8.34
C ARG A 958 34.51 9.49 8.70
N GLU A 959 34.58 10.51 7.86
CA GLU A 959 33.79 11.73 7.92
C GLU A 959 32.89 11.81 6.69
N ALA A 960 31.61 12.14 6.86
CA ALA A 960 30.66 12.40 5.79
C ALA A 960 30.18 13.86 5.85
N ARG A 961 30.31 14.57 4.74
CA ARG A 961 29.93 15.98 4.60
C ARG A 961 28.53 16.08 4.00
N LEU A 962 27.66 16.82 4.66
CA LEU A 962 26.25 16.94 4.33
C LEU A 962 25.81 18.40 4.31
N ARG A 963 24.82 18.70 3.46
CA ARG A 963 24.15 19.99 3.40
C ARG A 963 22.70 19.86 3.88
N TYR A 964 22.26 20.80 4.70
CA TYR A 964 20.89 20.97 5.17
C TYR A 964 20.36 22.35 4.77
N LEU A 965 19.04 22.46 4.60
CA LEU A 965 18.38 23.68 4.14
C LEU A 965 17.34 24.13 5.16
N PHE A 966 17.40 25.40 5.56
CA PHE A 966 16.29 26.10 6.21
C PHE A 966 15.41 26.76 5.15
N GLU A 967 14.10 26.60 5.30
CA GLU A 967 13.12 27.22 4.39
C GLU A 967 12.82 28.68 4.74
N ALA A 968 13.25 29.14 5.91
CA ALA A 968 13.10 30.50 6.40
C ALA A 968 14.45 31.06 6.86
N SER A 969 14.52 32.39 7.01
CA SER A 969 15.69 33.03 7.62
C SER A 969 15.79 32.65 9.10
N VAL A 970 16.99 32.32 9.57
CA VAL A 970 17.25 32.03 10.98
C VAL A 970 18.42 32.86 11.51
N SER A 971 18.49 33.04 12.82
CA SER A 971 19.48 33.81 13.55
C SER A 971 19.77 33.14 14.90
N GLY A 972 20.86 33.54 15.55
CA GLY A 972 21.26 32.94 16.83
C GLY A 972 21.98 31.59 16.69
N PRO A 973 22.16 30.85 17.80
CA PRO A 973 22.88 29.58 17.80
C PRO A 973 22.12 28.49 17.04
N LEU A 974 22.88 27.62 16.35
CA LEU A 974 22.37 26.42 15.73
C LEU A 974 22.39 25.27 16.74
N THR A 975 21.26 24.60 16.90
CA THR A 975 21.12 23.42 17.74
C THR A 975 20.96 22.19 16.87
N ILE A 976 21.90 21.25 17.00
CA ILE A 976 21.92 19.96 16.28
C ILE A 976 21.58 18.85 17.26
N SER A 977 20.64 17.99 16.91
CA SER A 977 20.28 16.82 17.71
C SER A 977 20.04 15.59 16.85
N ASP A 978 20.40 14.41 17.36
CA ASP A 978 20.03 13.10 16.81
C ASP A 978 18.81 12.47 17.52
N GLY A 979 18.11 13.27 18.33
CA GLY A 979 16.97 12.85 19.15
C GLY A 979 17.35 12.31 20.53
N SER A 980 18.62 11.96 20.76
CA SER A 980 19.10 11.47 22.07
C SER A 980 20.01 12.49 22.75
N ILE A 981 20.90 13.12 21.97
CA ILE A 981 21.84 14.14 22.42
C ILE A 981 21.58 15.42 21.62
N GLU A 982 21.63 16.57 22.31
CA GLU A 982 21.49 17.89 21.70
C GLU A 982 22.77 18.69 21.91
N GLN A 983 23.28 19.29 20.84
CA GLN A 983 24.50 20.11 20.83
C GLN A 983 24.20 21.49 20.27
N VAL A 984 24.56 22.53 21.03
CA VAL A 984 24.36 23.93 20.64
C VAL A 984 25.65 24.53 20.09
N PHE A 985 25.57 25.22 18.96
CA PHE A 985 26.68 25.86 18.24
C PHE A 985 26.39 27.36 18.10
N THR A 986 27.17 28.21 18.77
CA THR A 986 27.07 29.68 18.66
C THR A 986 27.89 30.19 17.48
N ALA A 987 27.33 31.12 16.70
CA ALA A 987 28.04 31.74 15.58
C ALA A 987 29.24 32.54 16.09
N GLY A 988 30.47 32.11 15.74
CA GLY A 988 31.71 32.76 16.16
C GLY A 988 33.01 31.95 16.11
N HIS A 989 33.02 30.71 15.59
CA HIS A 989 34.24 29.89 15.46
C HIS A 989 34.28 29.10 14.15
#